data_AF-Q97E36-F1
#
_entry.id   AF-Q97E36-F1
#
_cell.length_a   1.000
_cell.length_b   1.000
_cell.length_c   1.000
_cell.angle_alpha   90.00
_cell.angle_beta   90.00
_cell.angle_gamma   90.00
#
_symmetry.space_group_name_H-M   'P 1'
#
loop_
_entity.id
_entity.type
_entity.pdbx_description
1 polymer ?
#
loop_
_entity_poly.entity_id
_entity_poly.type
_entity_poly.pdbx_seq_one_letter_code
_entity_poly.pdbx_strand_id
1 'polypeptide(L)'
;MRELKFKHLLSTLVCFISFSIFIPLNTYKADTINTTNIGVTYDAHVQNIGWQTPWAKDGETAGTDGKGLRIEALKLNLVNAPADAKILYQAHVQNIGWQNWYKDGEEAGTDGKGLRVEAIRIKLENMPDYSIEYQAHVQNIGWQNWVQDGEEAGTDGQGLRVEAIRIKISKKVHPDSIKLNKNSENLKVGDTDTLSALFSPDTTTNKSLSWTSSDKSTVVVDDTGKITALNEGTANITAASLDGQKTDSCFVTVTKADSKIQYQAHVENVGWQYPVYDGNEAGTNGQGLRVEALKINLLNAPIGAKIVYQAHVQNVGWQTPVSNGEEAGTDGKGLRIEAIKMHLENMPGYLVEYQAHVQNIGWQDWTREGQEAGTDGKGLRIEAIRIRLIKAVPVDSITLSNSNYTLKVGDTYTLTATVNPGNATNKDIHWSSSDGSKVSVDGNGKITALSEGTATITASSSDDSKHVSCIVSVNGIVNNPVVFSDKNLEAAVRNSINKQTGTLYESDVQNISSLNANNANITDLTGIENLKSLDTLYLNSNSISNLTPLRSLINLQNLYLGNNKITDTTALSSLSSLQRLDLYGNALNTFDGIKNLSNLTELDLSNTNLSSLAFLSVVTKLQNLNLSSNKIADISALSNLTNLNQLDLSTNQISNISSLNNLIGLNILNLNSNKINDISSLTNLKQLQTLSLNSNTIQDIDVLKNFTVLNVLGLSNNKITDISTLANLNSLKNISLSNNQITNISCLCNLTNAQYLHLENNQINDISALNKLKNLAYLYLNNNQITDITALGFLDKLNTLYLSYNKITKVDSLKNLTNLKILILAENNITSTDQTSLKESLPNCSIVY
;
A
#
# COMPACT_ATOMS: atom_id res chain seq x y z
N MET A 1 -44.13 32.31 -5.10
CA MET A 1 -44.93 31.44 -4.20
C MET A 1 -45.61 30.40 -5.09
N ARG A 2 -45.03 29.19 -5.22
CA ARG A 2 -45.46 27.88 -4.60
C ARG A 2 -46.91 27.50 -4.98
N GLU A 3 -47.31 26.31 -5.43
CA GLU A 3 -46.78 24.93 -5.60
C GLU A 3 -47.80 24.15 -6.47
N LEU A 4 -47.41 23.40 -7.50
CA LEU A 4 -47.40 21.91 -7.66
C LEU A 4 -48.55 21.04 -7.05
N LYS A 5 -49.21 20.19 -7.89
CA LYS A 5 -49.24 18.70 -7.81
C LYS A 5 -50.22 17.97 -8.79
N PHE A 6 -49.64 17.07 -9.60
CA PHE A 6 -49.98 15.67 -9.97
C PHE A 6 -51.43 15.13 -10.09
N LYS A 7 -51.69 14.38 -11.20
CA LYS A 7 -52.55 13.16 -11.25
C LYS A 7 -52.33 12.32 -12.53
N HIS A 8 -52.05 11.02 -12.36
CA HIS A 8 -52.18 9.96 -13.36
C HIS A 8 -52.74 8.70 -12.68
N LEU A 9 -53.80 8.10 -13.24
CA LEU A 9 -54.19 6.69 -13.00
C LEU A 9 -55.24 6.23 -14.05
N LEU A 10 -55.00 5.05 -14.67
CA LEU A 10 -55.89 3.86 -14.79
C LEU A 10 -56.08 3.23 -16.20
N SER A 11 -56.14 1.88 -16.18
CA SER A 11 -56.68 0.85 -17.12
C SER A 11 -55.62 0.05 -17.92
N THR A 12 -55.64 -1.28 -18.09
CA THR A 12 -56.56 -2.37 -17.65
C THR A 12 -55.89 -3.75 -17.84
N LEU A 13 -56.41 -4.72 -17.08
CA LEU A 13 -56.12 -6.16 -16.96
C LEU A 13 -56.49 -7.00 -18.22
N VAL A 14 -55.65 -7.97 -18.62
CA VAL A 14 -56.04 -9.08 -19.52
C VAL A 14 -55.52 -10.41 -18.97
N CYS A 15 -56.46 -11.33 -18.71
CA CYS A 15 -56.26 -12.73 -18.32
C CYS A 15 -55.63 -13.57 -19.44
N PHE A 16 -54.81 -14.56 -19.09
CA PHE A 16 -54.58 -15.73 -19.95
C PHE A 16 -54.88 -17.02 -19.18
N ILE A 17 -55.90 -17.74 -19.68
CA ILE A 17 -56.20 -19.14 -19.41
C ILE A 17 -55.35 -19.94 -20.40
N SER A 18 -54.56 -20.91 -19.93
CA SER A 18 -54.10 -22.00 -20.78
C SER A 18 -54.35 -23.35 -20.10
N PHE A 19 -55.25 -24.08 -20.76
CA PHE A 19 -55.58 -25.48 -20.54
C PHE A 19 -54.31 -26.33 -20.61
N SER A 20 -54.07 -27.17 -19.59
CA SER A 20 -53.16 -28.30 -19.70
C SER A 20 -53.91 -29.56 -19.29
N ILE A 21 -54.05 -30.46 -20.26
CA ILE A 21 -54.76 -31.73 -20.18
C ILE A 21 -54.09 -32.60 -19.11
N PHE A 22 -54.85 -33.02 -18.10
CA PHE A 22 -54.43 -34.02 -17.13
C PHE A 22 -54.27 -35.38 -17.84
N ILE A 23 -53.04 -35.85 -17.96
CA ILE A 23 -52.74 -37.28 -18.13
C ILE A 23 -52.53 -37.82 -16.70
N PRO A 24 -53.22 -38.88 -16.24
CA PRO A 24 -52.99 -39.39 -14.91
C PRO A 24 -51.59 -40.01 -14.82
N LEU A 25 -50.76 -39.50 -13.92
CA LEU A 25 -49.53 -40.17 -13.51
C LEU A 25 -49.89 -41.53 -12.90
N ASN A 26 -49.19 -42.57 -13.34
CA ASN A 26 -49.11 -43.84 -12.62
C ASN A 26 -48.64 -43.55 -11.19
N THR A 27 -49.54 -43.76 -10.25
CA THR A 27 -49.24 -43.73 -8.82
C THR A 27 -48.45 -44.99 -8.48
N TYR A 28 -47.12 -44.86 -8.39
CA TYR A 28 -46.34 -45.84 -7.65
C TYR A 28 -46.70 -45.68 -6.16
N LYS A 29 -47.54 -46.59 -5.67
CA LYS A 29 -47.80 -46.74 -4.24
C LYS A 29 -46.46 -46.94 -3.53
N ALA A 30 -46.21 -46.11 -2.51
CA ALA A 30 -45.14 -46.33 -1.56
C ALA A 30 -45.34 -47.69 -0.90
N ASP A 31 -44.38 -48.59 -1.10
CA ASP A 31 -44.41 -49.89 -0.48
C ASP A 31 -44.12 -49.75 1.02
N THR A 32 -44.93 -50.47 1.79
CA THR A 32 -44.92 -50.51 3.25
C THR A 32 -43.61 -51.10 3.80
N ILE A 33 -43.06 -50.38 4.77
CA ILE A 33 -42.00 -50.71 5.73
C ILE A 33 -41.68 -52.22 5.82
N ASN A 34 -40.50 -52.59 5.31
CA ASN A 34 -39.66 -53.63 5.88
C ASN A 34 -38.28 -53.02 6.14
N THR A 35 -37.78 -53.20 7.35
CA THR A 35 -36.65 -52.47 7.96
C THR A 35 -35.27 -52.90 7.43
N THR A 36 -35.01 -52.69 6.14
CA THR A 36 -33.70 -52.97 5.55
C THR A 36 -33.35 -51.87 4.55
N ASN A 37 -32.39 -50.99 4.88
CA ASN A 37 -31.94 -49.91 4.01
C ASN A 37 -31.51 -50.46 2.63
N ILE A 38 -31.84 -49.74 1.55
CA ILE A 38 -31.24 -49.98 0.23
C ILE A 38 -29.73 -49.89 0.38
N GLY A 39 -29.02 -50.89 -0.12
CA GLY A 39 -27.56 -50.96 -0.02
C GLY A 39 -26.96 -51.80 -1.14
N VAL A 40 -25.68 -52.07 -1.00
CA VAL A 40 -24.84 -52.87 -1.89
C VAL A 40 -24.06 -53.88 -1.07
N THR A 41 -23.92 -55.08 -1.62
CA THR A 41 -22.96 -56.08 -1.15
C THR A 41 -21.96 -56.34 -2.26
N TYR A 42 -20.70 -56.55 -1.89
CA TYR A 42 -19.64 -56.71 -2.86
C TYR A 42 -18.50 -57.58 -2.34
N ASP A 43 -17.84 -58.26 -3.27
CA ASP A 43 -16.73 -59.16 -3.00
C ASP A 43 -15.60 -58.88 -4.00
N ALA A 44 -14.38 -59.10 -3.54
CA ALA A 44 -13.16 -58.95 -4.32
C ALA A 44 -12.36 -60.25 -4.35
N HIS A 45 -12.02 -60.70 -5.55
CA HIS A 45 -11.04 -61.77 -5.73
C HIS A 45 -9.63 -61.18 -5.58
N VAL A 46 -8.93 -61.53 -4.50
CA VAL A 46 -7.60 -60.98 -4.19
C VAL A 46 -6.51 -61.99 -4.52
N GLN A 47 -5.42 -61.52 -5.11
CA GLN A 47 -4.24 -62.34 -5.42
C GLN A 47 -3.82 -63.20 -4.21
N ASN A 48 -3.62 -64.50 -4.45
CA ASN A 48 -3.20 -65.51 -3.45
C ASN A 48 -4.16 -65.72 -2.27
N ILE A 49 -5.34 -65.07 -2.26
CA ILE A 49 -6.37 -65.24 -1.22
C ILE A 49 -7.64 -65.84 -1.83
N GLY A 50 -8.02 -65.40 -3.03
CA GLY A 50 -9.28 -65.77 -3.67
C GLY A 50 -10.42 -64.79 -3.32
N TRP A 51 -11.65 -65.21 -3.57
CA TRP A 51 -12.88 -64.51 -3.16
C TRP A 51 -12.98 -64.44 -1.63
N GLN A 52 -13.41 -63.30 -1.09
CA GLN A 52 -13.42 -63.05 0.35
C GLN A 52 -14.82 -63.30 0.95
N THR A 53 -14.89 -64.15 1.97
CA THR A 53 -16.13 -64.43 2.69
C THR A 53 -16.06 -63.97 4.14
N PRO A 54 -17.09 -63.27 4.66
CA PRO A 54 -18.33 -62.84 4.00
C PRO A 54 -18.12 -61.65 3.03
N TRP A 55 -19.07 -61.43 2.11
CA TRP A 55 -19.08 -60.25 1.24
C TRP A 55 -19.18 -58.96 2.06
N ALA A 56 -18.45 -57.94 1.64
CA ALA A 56 -18.51 -56.61 2.22
C ALA A 56 -19.88 -55.97 1.97
N LYS A 57 -20.38 -55.21 2.94
CA LYS A 57 -21.61 -54.40 2.85
C LYS A 57 -21.27 -52.91 2.71
N ASP A 58 -22.28 -52.07 2.55
CA ASP A 58 -22.15 -50.60 2.47
C ASP A 58 -21.00 -50.01 3.31
N GLY A 59 -20.00 -49.48 2.61
CA GLY A 59 -18.85 -48.79 3.17
C GLY A 59 -17.76 -49.68 3.75
N GLU A 60 -17.97 -51.00 3.86
CA GLU A 60 -16.96 -51.95 4.36
C GLU A 60 -15.83 -52.14 3.34
N THR A 61 -14.69 -52.67 3.77
CA THR A 61 -13.55 -52.84 2.85
C THR A 61 -13.60 -54.23 2.22
N ALA A 62 -13.61 -54.30 0.88
CA ALA A 62 -13.28 -55.52 0.13
C ALA A 62 -11.87 -55.36 -0.46
N GLY A 63 -11.05 -56.41 -0.41
CA GLY A 63 -9.65 -56.41 -0.78
C GLY A 63 -8.69 -56.48 0.41
N THR A 64 -7.48 -55.96 0.22
CA THR A 64 -6.47 -55.83 1.28
C THR A 64 -5.86 -54.43 1.32
N ASP A 65 -5.77 -53.86 2.51
CA ASP A 65 -5.05 -52.62 2.78
C ASP A 65 -3.65 -52.94 3.33
N GLY A 66 -2.60 -52.37 2.74
CA GLY A 66 -1.22 -52.48 3.21
C GLY A 66 -0.51 -53.82 3.03
N LYS A 67 -1.15 -54.84 2.43
CA LYS A 67 -0.54 -56.18 2.21
C LYS A 67 0.12 -56.36 0.85
N GLY A 68 0.00 -55.37 -0.04
CA GLY A 68 0.61 -55.43 -1.38
C GLY A 68 -0.06 -56.44 -2.33
N LEU A 69 -1.27 -56.91 -2.03
CA LEU A 69 -2.00 -57.87 -2.87
C LEU A 69 -3.03 -57.11 -3.72
N ARG A 70 -3.14 -57.49 -5.00
CA ARG A 70 -4.06 -56.83 -5.95
C ARG A 70 -5.45 -57.47 -5.92
N ILE A 71 -6.46 -56.67 -6.24
CA ILE A 71 -7.76 -57.17 -6.70
C ILE A 71 -7.60 -57.63 -8.16
N GLU A 72 -8.14 -58.81 -8.46
CA GLU A 72 -8.15 -59.40 -9.80
C GLU A 72 -9.57 -59.40 -10.40
N ALA A 73 -10.61 -59.52 -9.57
CA ALA A 73 -12.01 -59.43 -9.99
C ALA A 73 -12.95 -58.95 -8.87
N LEU A 74 -14.15 -58.52 -9.24
CA LEU A 74 -15.18 -57.97 -8.36
C LEU A 74 -16.57 -58.51 -8.74
N LYS A 75 -17.43 -58.70 -7.72
CA LYS A 75 -18.87 -58.97 -7.88
C LYS A 75 -19.64 -58.06 -6.94
N LEU A 76 -20.70 -57.41 -7.43
CA LEU A 76 -21.51 -56.48 -6.67
C LEU A 76 -22.99 -56.86 -6.83
N ASN A 77 -23.79 -56.72 -5.77
CA ASN A 77 -25.24 -56.93 -5.80
C ASN A 77 -25.94 -55.80 -5.04
N LEU A 78 -27.05 -55.29 -5.58
CA LEU A 78 -27.96 -54.46 -4.81
C LEU A 78 -28.67 -55.28 -3.73
N VAL A 79 -28.94 -54.62 -2.60
CA VAL A 79 -29.66 -55.19 -1.47
C VAL A 79 -30.87 -54.30 -1.19
N ASN A 80 -32.05 -54.92 -1.09
CA ASN A 80 -33.33 -54.25 -0.80
C ASN A 80 -33.75 -53.19 -1.84
N ALA A 81 -33.20 -53.23 -3.06
CA ALA A 81 -33.56 -52.33 -4.15
C ALA A 81 -34.82 -52.79 -4.92
N PRO A 82 -35.51 -51.88 -5.65
CA PRO A 82 -36.62 -52.23 -6.53
C PRO A 82 -36.25 -53.32 -7.55
N ALA A 83 -37.22 -54.15 -7.96
CA ALA A 83 -36.98 -55.30 -8.85
C ALA A 83 -36.44 -54.93 -10.25
N ASP A 84 -36.66 -53.70 -10.71
CA ASP A 84 -36.16 -53.16 -11.97
C ASP A 84 -34.87 -52.34 -11.82
N ALA A 85 -34.41 -52.11 -10.59
CA ALA A 85 -33.13 -51.44 -10.30
C ALA A 85 -31.95 -52.36 -10.59
N LYS A 86 -30.87 -51.78 -11.11
CA LYS A 86 -29.61 -52.52 -11.35
C LYS A 86 -28.40 -51.73 -10.87
N ILE A 87 -27.39 -52.43 -10.40
CA ILE A 87 -26.03 -51.89 -10.29
C ILE A 87 -25.25 -52.29 -11.53
N LEU A 88 -24.68 -51.31 -12.22
CA LEU A 88 -23.81 -51.53 -13.38
C LEU A 88 -22.38 -51.19 -12.99
N TYR A 89 -21.44 -52.06 -13.29
CA TYR A 89 -20.03 -51.85 -12.97
C TYR A 89 -19.10 -52.44 -14.03
N GLN A 90 -17.93 -51.83 -14.19
CA GLN A 90 -16.87 -52.32 -15.07
C GLN A 90 -15.50 -52.12 -14.43
N ALA A 91 -14.56 -52.99 -14.79
CA ALA A 91 -13.17 -52.92 -14.35
C ALA A 91 -12.24 -52.61 -15.53
N HIS A 92 -11.25 -51.75 -15.29
CA HIS A 92 -10.08 -51.59 -16.14
C HIS A 92 -9.04 -52.62 -15.71
N VAL A 93 -8.76 -53.60 -16.57
CA VAL A 93 -7.85 -54.71 -16.26
C VAL A 93 -6.55 -54.56 -17.01
N GLN A 94 -5.43 -54.84 -16.35
CA GLN A 94 -4.10 -54.83 -16.94
C GLN A 94 -4.07 -55.58 -18.28
N ASN A 95 -3.52 -54.94 -19.31
CA ASN A 95 -3.36 -55.46 -20.68
C ASN A 95 -4.68 -55.78 -21.42
N ILE A 96 -5.85 -55.51 -20.83
CA ILE A 96 -7.16 -55.70 -21.45
C ILE A 96 -7.84 -54.34 -21.68
N GLY A 97 -7.66 -53.40 -20.75
CA GLY A 97 -8.37 -52.12 -20.76
C GLY A 97 -9.70 -52.20 -20.04
N TRP A 98 -10.58 -51.24 -20.32
CA TRP A 98 -11.96 -51.24 -19.82
C TRP A 98 -12.75 -52.40 -20.40
N GLN A 99 -13.30 -53.23 -19.52
CA GLN A 99 -14.25 -54.28 -19.90
C GLN A 99 -15.67 -53.70 -20.09
N ASN A 100 -16.60 -54.54 -20.57
CA ASN A 100 -18.02 -54.18 -20.67
C ASN A 100 -18.61 -53.85 -19.29
N TRP A 101 -19.75 -53.15 -19.28
CA TRP A 101 -20.57 -52.99 -18.09
C TRP A 101 -21.24 -54.33 -17.74
N TYR A 102 -20.93 -54.83 -16.55
CA TYR A 102 -21.54 -55.98 -15.91
C TYR A 102 -22.64 -55.52 -14.95
N LYS A 103 -23.58 -56.42 -14.65
CA LYS A 103 -24.71 -56.18 -13.74
C LYS A 103 -24.65 -57.08 -12.51
N ASP A 104 -25.57 -56.88 -11.57
CA ASP A 104 -25.73 -57.62 -10.31
C ASP A 104 -25.24 -59.08 -10.37
N GLY A 105 -24.18 -59.36 -9.61
CA GLY A 105 -23.60 -60.68 -9.39
C GLY A 105 -22.63 -61.17 -10.47
N GLU A 106 -22.55 -60.49 -11.62
CA GLU A 106 -21.62 -60.84 -12.70
C GLU A 106 -20.17 -60.48 -12.34
N GLU A 107 -19.20 -61.18 -12.91
CA GLU A 107 -17.79 -60.94 -12.61
C GLU A 107 -17.21 -59.83 -13.48
N ALA A 108 -16.72 -58.76 -12.85
CA ALA A 108 -15.91 -57.73 -13.50
C ALA A 108 -14.44 -57.90 -13.10
N GLY A 109 -13.55 -58.08 -14.08
CA GLY A 109 -12.13 -58.40 -13.86
C GLY A 109 -11.72 -59.72 -14.51
N THR A 110 -10.74 -60.39 -13.91
CA THR A 110 -10.32 -61.74 -14.28
C THR A 110 -10.01 -62.59 -13.05
N ASP A 111 -10.75 -63.67 -12.83
CA ASP A 111 -10.37 -64.75 -11.91
C ASP A 111 -9.34 -65.70 -12.58
N GLY A 112 -8.32 -66.11 -11.83
CA GLY A 112 -7.35 -67.15 -12.21
C GLY A 112 -6.34 -66.82 -13.32
N LYS A 113 -6.37 -65.62 -13.91
CA LYS A 113 -5.46 -65.21 -15.01
C LYS A 113 -4.26 -64.39 -14.56
N GLY A 114 -4.20 -64.01 -13.28
CA GLY A 114 -3.09 -63.25 -12.71
C GLY A 114 -3.01 -61.79 -13.17
N LEU A 115 -4.07 -61.23 -13.77
CA LEU A 115 -4.14 -59.83 -14.18
C LEU A 115 -4.81 -58.99 -13.08
N ARG A 116 -4.31 -57.77 -12.87
CA ARG A 116 -4.83 -56.85 -11.86
C ARG A 116 -5.96 -55.97 -12.39
N VAL A 117 -6.88 -55.61 -11.52
CA VAL A 117 -7.75 -54.44 -11.70
C VAL A 117 -6.94 -53.18 -11.38
N GLU A 118 -7.00 -52.20 -12.27
CA GLU A 118 -6.32 -50.90 -12.13
C GLU A 118 -7.30 -49.77 -11.84
N ALA A 119 -8.54 -49.87 -12.33
CA ALA A 119 -9.61 -48.91 -12.04
C ALA A 119 -11.00 -49.55 -12.15
N ILE A 120 -12.02 -48.87 -11.60
CA ILE A 120 -13.43 -49.27 -11.61
C ILE A 120 -14.34 -48.08 -11.89
N ARG A 121 -15.50 -48.35 -12.50
CA ARG A 121 -16.63 -47.42 -12.62
C ARG A 121 -17.91 -48.15 -12.23
N ILE A 122 -18.78 -47.49 -11.47
CA ILE A 122 -20.01 -48.05 -10.93
C ILE A 122 -21.13 -47.01 -11.06
N LYS A 123 -22.31 -47.40 -11.55
CA LYS A 123 -23.50 -46.54 -11.63
C LYS A 123 -24.77 -47.33 -11.34
N LEU A 124 -25.82 -46.63 -10.94
CA LEU A 124 -27.15 -47.20 -10.74
C LEU A 124 -28.04 -46.99 -11.98
N GLU A 125 -28.87 -47.97 -12.28
CA GLU A 125 -29.94 -47.89 -13.28
C GLU A 125 -31.30 -48.00 -12.56
N ASN A 126 -32.29 -47.20 -13.00
CA ASN A 126 -33.64 -47.14 -12.42
C ASN A 126 -33.72 -46.78 -10.92
N MET A 127 -32.75 -46.01 -10.42
CA MET A 127 -32.75 -45.49 -9.04
C MET A 127 -32.53 -43.97 -9.00
N PRO A 128 -33.46 -43.14 -9.50
CA PRO A 128 -33.27 -41.69 -9.64
C PRO A 128 -33.07 -40.95 -8.30
N ASP A 129 -33.57 -41.51 -7.20
CA ASP A 129 -33.47 -40.93 -5.85
C ASP A 129 -32.20 -41.33 -5.09
N TYR A 130 -31.31 -42.09 -5.71
CA TYR A 130 -30.10 -42.60 -5.06
C TYR A 130 -28.85 -42.34 -5.91
N SER A 131 -27.71 -42.33 -5.25
CA SER A 131 -26.38 -42.28 -5.86
C SER A 131 -25.55 -43.43 -5.31
N ILE A 132 -24.63 -43.95 -6.11
CA ILE A 132 -23.61 -44.89 -5.64
C ILE A 132 -22.28 -44.18 -5.51
N GLU A 133 -21.68 -44.26 -4.31
CA GLU A 133 -20.38 -43.69 -3.99
C GLU A 133 -19.37 -44.82 -3.79
N TYR A 134 -18.17 -44.67 -4.33
CA TYR A 134 -17.09 -45.66 -4.19
C TYR A 134 -15.71 -45.03 -4.23
N GLN A 135 -14.74 -45.74 -3.67
CA GLN A 135 -13.32 -45.36 -3.70
C GLN A 135 -12.42 -46.59 -3.80
N ALA A 136 -11.23 -46.39 -4.33
CA ALA A 136 -10.20 -47.42 -4.47
C ALA A 136 -8.97 -47.09 -3.60
N HIS A 137 -8.39 -48.11 -2.99
CA HIS A 137 -7.04 -48.08 -2.42
C HIS A 137 -6.07 -48.57 -3.48
N VAL A 138 -5.22 -47.67 -3.98
CA VAL A 138 -4.29 -47.96 -5.08
C VAL A 138 -2.88 -48.11 -4.55
N GLN A 139 -2.14 -49.07 -5.11
CA GLN A 139 -0.73 -49.30 -4.79
C GLN A 139 0.07 -47.98 -4.81
N ASN A 140 0.85 -47.74 -3.74
CA ASN A 140 1.71 -46.57 -3.54
C ASN A 140 0.96 -45.21 -3.50
N ILE A 141 -0.37 -45.20 -3.61
CA ILE A 141 -1.20 -43.98 -3.51
C ILE A 141 -2.00 -43.99 -2.21
N GLY A 142 -2.53 -45.15 -1.83
CA GLY A 142 -3.46 -45.27 -0.71
C GLY A 142 -4.91 -45.10 -1.15
N TRP A 143 -5.79 -44.80 -0.18
CA TRP A 143 -7.21 -44.51 -0.44
C TRP A 143 -7.36 -43.21 -1.23
N GLN A 144 -7.97 -43.30 -2.40
CA GLN A 144 -8.40 -42.14 -3.18
C GLN A 144 -9.72 -41.59 -2.64
N ASN A 145 -10.08 -40.37 -3.07
CA ASN A 145 -11.37 -39.76 -2.73
C ASN A 145 -12.56 -40.60 -3.22
N TRP A 146 -13.70 -40.46 -2.56
CA TRP A 146 -14.97 -40.99 -3.06
C TRP A 146 -15.34 -40.34 -4.39
N VAL A 147 -15.68 -41.19 -5.35
CA VAL A 147 -16.29 -40.81 -6.63
C VAL A 147 -17.70 -41.39 -6.69
N GLN A 148 -18.52 -40.95 -7.64
CA GLN A 148 -19.93 -41.31 -7.71
C GLN A 148 -20.40 -41.59 -9.15
N ASP A 149 -21.45 -42.39 -9.30
CA ASP A 149 -22.28 -42.51 -10.51
C ASP A 149 -21.52 -42.53 -11.87
N GLY A 150 -20.59 -43.47 -12.02
CA GLY A 150 -19.89 -43.77 -13.27
C GLY A 150 -18.51 -43.13 -13.41
N GLU A 151 -18.12 -42.30 -12.45
CA GLU A 151 -16.78 -41.70 -12.37
C GLU A 151 -15.68 -42.74 -12.07
N GLU A 152 -14.44 -42.45 -12.41
CA GLU A 152 -13.36 -43.44 -12.26
C GLU A 152 -12.78 -43.46 -10.84
N ALA A 153 -12.70 -44.65 -10.22
CA ALA A 153 -11.87 -44.89 -9.03
C ALA A 153 -10.74 -45.86 -9.38
N GLY A 154 -9.50 -45.50 -9.04
CA GLY A 154 -8.30 -46.23 -9.41
C GLY A 154 -7.38 -45.40 -10.29
N THR A 155 -6.65 -46.08 -11.18
CA THR A 155 -5.80 -45.46 -12.19
C THR A 155 -5.95 -46.17 -13.54
N ASP A 156 -6.44 -45.47 -14.56
CA ASP A 156 -6.29 -45.88 -15.96
C ASP A 156 -4.89 -45.49 -16.49
N GLY A 157 -4.22 -46.43 -17.16
CA GLY A 157 -2.96 -46.18 -17.88
C GLY A 157 -1.67 -46.00 -17.06
N GLN A 158 -1.73 -45.97 -15.73
CA GLN A 158 -0.54 -45.74 -14.87
C GLN A 158 0.16 -47.03 -14.42
N GLY A 159 -0.42 -48.19 -14.69
CA GLY A 159 0.17 -49.48 -14.30
C GLY A 159 0.09 -49.81 -12.80
N LEU A 160 -0.65 -49.03 -12.01
CA LEU A 160 -0.85 -49.25 -10.59
C LEU A 160 -2.09 -50.11 -10.35
N ARG A 161 -2.04 -50.97 -9.31
CA ARG A 161 -3.14 -51.90 -9.00
C ARG A 161 -4.07 -51.34 -7.93
N VAL A 162 -5.35 -51.70 -8.04
CA VAL A 162 -6.29 -51.58 -6.92
C VAL A 162 -6.03 -52.73 -5.94
N GLU A 163 -5.90 -52.40 -4.67
CA GLU A 163 -5.66 -53.36 -3.59
C GLU A 163 -6.91 -53.54 -2.71
N ALA A 164 -7.71 -52.50 -2.54
CA ALA A 164 -8.99 -52.54 -1.83
C ALA A 164 -10.01 -51.55 -2.38
N ILE A 165 -11.30 -51.76 -2.11
CA ILE A 165 -12.40 -50.87 -2.48
C ILE A 165 -13.39 -50.70 -1.33
N ARG A 166 -14.11 -49.57 -1.34
CA ARG A 166 -15.32 -49.33 -0.53
C ARG A 166 -16.41 -48.78 -1.42
N ILE A 167 -17.64 -49.26 -1.23
CA ILE A 167 -18.82 -48.89 -2.02
C ILE A 167 -19.99 -48.71 -1.06
N LYS A 168 -20.78 -47.65 -1.23
CA LYS A 168 -22.00 -47.40 -0.45
C LYS A 168 -23.06 -46.72 -1.32
N ILE A 169 -24.33 -46.85 -0.94
CA ILE A 169 -25.45 -46.17 -1.60
C ILE A 169 -25.96 -45.03 -0.68
N SER A 170 -26.19 -43.86 -1.26
CA SER A 170 -26.74 -42.70 -0.55
C SER A 170 -27.99 -42.17 -1.24
N LYS A 171 -28.91 -41.59 -0.46
CA LYS A 171 -30.15 -40.99 -0.97
C LYS A 171 -29.90 -39.56 -1.41
N LYS A 172 -30.36 -39.20 -2.62
CA LYS A 172 -30.27 -37.83 -3.15
C LYS A 172 -31.21 -36.89 -2.41
N VAL A 173 -30.77 -35.66 -2.20
CA VAL A 173 -31.54 -34.57 -1.60
C VAL A 173 -32.06 -33.70 -2.74
N HIS A 174 -33.38 -33.66 -2.91
CA HIS A 174 -34.07 -32.83 -3.91
C HIS A 174 -34.21 -31.39 -3.43
N PRO A 175 -34.28 -30.40 -4.35
CA PRO A 175 -34.48 -29.00 -3.96
C PRO A 175 -35.92 -28.74 -3.52
N ASP A 176 -36.07 -28.04 -2.40
CA ASP A 176 -37.33 -27.46 -1.94
C ASP A 176 -37.73 -26.23 -2.77
N SER A 177 -36.75 -25.50 -3.30
CA SER A 177 -36.97 -24.38 -4.23
C SER A 177 -35.78 -24.17 -5.17
N ILE A 178 -36.08 -23.61 -6.34
CA ILE A 178 -35.11 -23.09 -7.32
C ILE A 178 -35.27 -21.57 -7.35
N LYS A 179 -34.15 -20.83 -7.38
CA LYS A 179 -34.16 -19.38 -7.59
C LYS A 179 -33.08 -18.99 -8.59
N LEU A 180 -33.45 -18.30 -9.67
CA LEU A 180 -32.49 -17.77 -10.62
C LEU A 180 -31.72 -16.59 -10.02
N ASN A 181 -30.47 -16.44 -10.46
CA ASN A 181 -29.62 -15.30 -10.12
C ASN A 181 -30.20 -13.96 -10.59
N LYS A 182 -31.10 -13.98 -11.58
CA LYS A 182 -31.74 -12.80 -12.16
C LYS A 182 -33.24 -13.04 -12.36
N ASN A 183 -34.04 -12.02 -12.03
CA ASN A 183 -35.48 -11.98 -12.29
C ASN A 183 -35.82 -11.25 -13.60
N SER A 184 -34.92 -10.39 -14.09
CA SER A 184 -35.03 -9.73 -15.38
C SER A 184 -33.66 -9.42 -15.97
N GLU A 185 -33.57 -9.33 -17.30
CA GLU A 185 -32.34 -8.98 -18.04
C GLU A 185 -32.65 -8.09 -19.24
N ASN A 186 -31.74 -7.16 -19.59
CA ASN A 186 -31.85 -6.30 -20.76
C ASN A 186 -30.66 -6.55 -21.70
N LEU A 187 -30.93 -7.11 -22.87
CA LEU A 187 -29.93 -7.42 -23.89
C LEU A 187 -30.11 -6.55 -25.13
N LYS A 188 -29.07 -6.42 -25.96
CA LYS A 188 -29.19 -5.94 -27.33
C LYS A 188 -29.14 -7.12 -28.29
N VAL A 189 -29.68 -6.92 -29.49
CA VAL A 189 -29.59 -7.92 -30.56
C VAL A 189 -28.13 -8.33 -30.79
N GLY A 190 -27.84 -9.63 -30.66
CA GLY A 190 -26.52 -10.23 -30.76
C GLY A 190 -25.83 -10.50 -29.41
N ASP A 191 -26.32 -9.95 -28.30
CA ASP A 191 -25.72 -10.17 -26.98
C ASP A 191 -26.02 -11.56 -26.43
N THR A 192 -25.15 -12.03 -25.53
CA THR A 192 -25.33 -13.28 -24.78
C THR A 192 -25.10 -13.07 -23.30
N ASP A 193 -25.77 -13.85 -22.45
CA ASP A 193 -25.58 -13.87 -21.00
C ASP A 193 -25.83 -15.27 -20.43
N THR A 194 -25.60 -15.52 -19.14
CA THR A 194 -25.83 -16.84 -18.52
C THR A 194 -26.61 -16.72 -17.22
N LEU A 195 -27.74 -17.43 -17.17
CA LEU A 195 -28.55 -17.58 -15.98
C LEU A 195 -28.07 -18.79 -15.18
N SER A 196 -28.02 -18.64 -13.86
CA SER A 196 -27.66 -19.71 -12.94
C SER A 196 -28.72 -19.84 -11.85
N ALA A 197 -28.88 -21.05 -11.33
CA ALA A 197 -29.88 -21.36 -10.32
C ALA A 197 -29.24 -21.63 -8.96
N LEU A 198 -29.86 -21.07 -7.92
CA LEU A 198 -29.62 -21.36 -6.52
C LEU A 198 -30.67 -22.35 -6.02
N PHE A 199 -30.22 -23.37 -5.28
CA PHE A 199 -31.06 -24.44 -4.76
C PHE A 199 -31.17 -24.31 -3.24
N SER A 200 -32.38 -24.48 -2.69
CA SER A 200 -32.59 -24.60 -1.25
C SER A 200 -33.14 -26.00 -0.94
N PRO A 201 -32.65 -26.70 0.10
CA PRO A 201 -31.50 -26.33 0.93
C PRO A 201 -30.18 -26.41 0.15
N ASP A 202 -29.13 -25.72 0.62
CA ASP A 202 -27.81 -25.72 -0.04
C ASP A 202 -27.19 -27.14 -0.12
N THR A 203 -27.67 -28.07 0.71
CA THR A 203 -27.31 -29.50 0.71
C THR A 203 -27.97 -30.30 -0.41
N THR A 204 -28.77 -29.68 -1.28
CA THR A 204 -29.37 -30.31 -2.45
C THR A 204 -28.28 -30.99 -3.29
N THR A 205 -28.38 -32.32 -3.46
CA THR A 205 -27.46 -33.09 -4.29
C THR A 205 -27.99 -33.28 -5.71
N ASN A 206 -29.31 -33.18 -5.92
CA ASN A 206 -29.91 -33.21 -7.26
C ASN A 206 -30.07 -31.78 -7.84
N LYS A 207 -29.12 -31.34 -8.67
CA LYS A 207 -29.05 -29.98 -9.25
C LYS A 207 -29.37 -29.90 -10.75
N SER A 208 -29.89 -30.97 -11.35
CA SER A 208 -30.21 -30.99 -12.79
C SER A 208 -31.42 -30.10 -13.11
N LEU A 209 -31.31 -29.33 -14.20
CA LEU A 209 -32.33 -28.39 -14.67
C LEU A 209 -32.72 -28.64 -16.13
N SER A 210 -33.95 -28.26 -16.48
CA SER A 210 -34.39 -28.06 -17.86
C SER A 210 -34.68 -26.59 -18.12
N TRP A 211 -34.21 -26.06 -19.25
CA TRP A 211 -34.35 -24.65 -19.62
C TRP A 211 -35.31 -24.46 -20.79
N THR A 212 -36.15 -23.43 -20.74
CA THR A 212 -37.05 -23.07 -21.85
C THR A 212 -37.11 -21.56 -22.07
N SER A 213 -37.43 -21.15 -23.29
CA SER A 213 -37.73 -19.75 -23.67
C SER A 213 -39.16 -19.65 -24.16
N SER A 214 -39.89 -18.63 -23.71
CA SER A 214 -41.25 -18.36 -24.19
C SER A 214 -41.28 -17.82 -25.62
N ASP A 215 -40.19 -17.22 -26.12
CA ASP A 215 -40.03 -16.78 -27.51
C ASP A 215 -38.59 -16.97 -27.99
N LYS A 216 -38.37 -18.09 -28.69
CA LYS A 216 -37.07 -18.45 -29.27
C LYS A 216 -36.66 -17.57 -30.45
N SER A 217 -37.57 -16.78 -31.03
CA SER A 217 -37.22 -15.83 -32.09
C SER A 217 -36.61 -14.54 -31.54
N THR A 218 -36.93 -14.19 -30.29
CA THR A 218 -36.34 -13.06 -29.56
C THR A 218 -35.09 -13.48 -28.80
N VAL A 219 -35.15 -14.56 -28.00
CA VAL A 219 -34.02 -15.04 -27.20
C VAL A 219 -34.07 -16.56 -27.04
N VAL A 220 -32.94 -17.22 -27.26
CA VAL A 220 -32.77 -18.67 -27.06
C VAL A 220 -31.99 -18.95 -25.79
N VAL A 221 -32.20 -20.11 -25.17
CA VAL A 221 -31.44 -20.60 -24.00
C VAL A 221 -30.93 -22.03 -24.28
N ASP A 222 -29.70 -22.33 -23.87
CA ASP A 222 -29.13 -23.69 -23.94
C ASP A 222 -29.21 -24.44 -22.60
N ASP A 223 -28.76 -25.69 -22.58
CA ASP A 223 -28.84 -26.58 -21.40
C ASP A 223 -27.98 -26.11 -20.21
N THR A 224 -27.08 -25.14 -20.44
CA THR A 224 -26.24 -24.55 -19.39
C THR A 224 -26.86 -23.29 -18.77
N GLY A 225 -27.98 -22.81 -19.32
CA GLY A 225 -28.61 -21.55 -18.94
C GLY A 225 -28.06 -20.34 -19.70
N LYS A 226 -27.26 -20.54 -20.75
CA LYS A 226 -26.75 -19.44 -21.58
C LYS A 226 -27.84 -18.95 -22.53
N ILE A 227 -28.13 -17.66 -22.48
CA ILE A 227 -29.13 -16.98 -23.30
C ILE A 227 -28.46 -16.18 -24.43
N THR A 228 -29.09 -16.14 -25.61
CA THR A 228 -28.62 -15.37 -26.80
C THR A 228 -29.75 -14.56 -27.40
N ALA A 229 -29.57 -13.24 -27.48
CA ALA A 229 -30.56 -12.31 -28.03
C ALA A 229 -30.47 -12.26 -29.56
N LEU A 230 -31.61 -12.48 -30.23
CA LEU A 230 -31.69 -12.60 -31.69
C LEU A 230 -32.42 -11.41 -32.33
N ASN A 231 -33.55 -10.97 -31.77
CA ASN A 231 -34.38 -9.90 -32.32
C ASN A 231 -34.97 -9.03 -31.21
N GLU A 232 -35.34 -7.79 -31.53
CA GLU A 232 -36.03 -6.89 -30.60
C GLU A 232 -37.34 -7.53 -30.11
N GLY A 233 -37.64 -7.43 -28.81
CA GLY A 233 -38.81 -8.06 -28.21
C GLY A 233 -38.61 -8.40 -26.74
N THR A 234 -39.51 -9.21 -26.18
CA THR A 234 -39.41 -9.70 -24.80
C THR A 234 -39.73 -11.19 -24.72
N ALA A 235 -39.08 -11.92 -23.80
CA ALA A 235 -39.38 -13.32 -23.53
C ALA A 235 -39.04 -13.71 -22.09
N ASN A 236 -39.69 -14.74 -21.56
CA ASN A 236 -39.34 -15.37 -20.29
C ASN A 236 -38.44 -16.58 -20.52
N ILE A 237 -37.34 -16.65 -19.78
CA ILE A 237 -36.48 -17.83 -19.69
C ILE A 237 -36.76 -18.55 -18.37
N THR A 238 -37.15 -19.81 -18.43
CA THR A 238 -37.55 -20.61 -17.27
C THR A 238 -36.58 -21.75 -17.02
N ALA A 239 -36.10 -21.87 -15.78
CA ALA A 239 -35.44 -23.07 -15.28
C ALA A 239 -36.43 -23.90 -14.47
N ALA A 240 -36.46 -25.21 -14.72
CA ALA A 240 -37.24 -26.16 -13.94
C ALA A 240 -36.36 -27.30 -13.41
N SER A 241 -36.65 -27.82 -12.21
CA SER A 241 -36.09 -29.08 -11.73
C SER A 241 -36.44 -30.21 -12.70
N LEU A 242 -35.65 -31.29 -12.74
CA LEU A 242 -35.87 -32.38 -13.70
C LEU A 242 -37.27 -33.03 -13.58
N ASP A 243 -37.86 -33.04 -12.39
CA ASP A 243 -39.23 -33.51 -12.14
C ASP A 243 -40.31 -32.46 -12.47
N GLY A 244 -39.91 -31.26 -12.88
CA GLY A 244 -40.77 -30.13 -13.25
C GLY A 244 -41.48 -29.43 -12.08
N GLN A 245 -41.26 -29.87 -10.83
CA GLN A 245 -42.05 -29.39 -9.69
C GLN A 245 -41.59 -28.05 -9.13
N LYS A 246 -40.32 -27.69 -9.35
CA LYS A 246 -39.73 -26.42 -8.89
C LYS A 246 -39.31 -25.64 -10.12
N THR A 247 -39.74 -24.39 -10.21
CA THR A 247 -39.41 -23.54 -11.35
C THR A 247 -39.10 -22.13 -10.90
N ASP A 248 -38.24 -21.43 -11.63
CA ASP A 248 -38.11 -19.98 -11.55
C ASP A 248 -37.82 -19.39 -12.94
N SER A 249 -38.10 -18.10 -13.14
CA SER A 249 -38.04 -17.46 -14.46
C SER A 249 -37.41 -16.07 -14.45
N CYS A 250 -36.74 -15.73 -15.54
CA CYS A 250 -36.14 -14.43 -15.80
C CYS A 250 -36.83 -13.76 -17.00
N PHE A 251 -37.29 -12.51 -16.84
CA PHE A 251 -37.90 -11.72 -17.90
C PHE A 251 -36.84 -10.96 -18.71
N VAL A 252 -36.63 -11.35 -19.97
CA VAL A 252 -35.61 -10.77 -20.85
C VAL A 252 -36.24 -9.77 -21.82
N THR A 253 -35.66 -8.56 -21.90
CA THR A 253 -35.98 -7.54 -22.91
C THR A 253 -34.82 -7.38 -23.86
N VAL A 254 -35.08 -7.46 -25.17
CA VAL A 254 -34.08 -7.28 -26.21
C VAL A 254 -34.34 -5.97 -26.97
N THR A 255 -33.31 -5.12 -27.06
CA THR A 255 -33.35 -3.82 -27.73
C THR A 255 -32.40 -3.77 -28.94
N LYS A 256 -32.55 -2.74 -29.78
CA LYS A 256 -31.74 -2.57 -30.99
C LYS A 256 -30.23 -2.47 -30.68
N ALA A 257 -29.40 -3.03 -31.55
CA ALA A 257 -27.94 -2.88 -31.48
C ALA A 257 -27.50 -1.41 -31.62
N ASP A 258 -26.41 -1.03 -30.95
CA ASP A 258 -25.86 0.33 -31.05
C ASP A 258 -25.43 0.66 -32.48
N SER A 259 -25.57 1.94 -32.84
CA SER A 259 -25.02 2.49 -34.07
C SER A 259 -23.49 2.55 -33.98
N LYS A 260 -22.81 2.22 -35.09
CA LYS A 260 -21.34 2.18 -35.17
C LYS A 260 -20.84 2.62 -36.52
N ILE A 261 -19.59 3.07 -36.59
CA ILE A 261 -18.91 3.34 -37.86
C ILE A 261 -18.23 2.06 -38.35
N GLN A 262 -18.29 1.84 -39.67
CA GLN A 262 -17.48 0.86 -40.38
C GLN A 262 -16.68 1.59 -41.45
N TYR A 263 -15.37 1.34 -41.55
CA TYR A 263 -14.53 2.01 -42.53
C TYR A 263 -13.38 1.13 -43.01
N GLN A 264 -12.84 1.48 -44.16
CA GLN A 264 -11.67 0.83 -44.74
C GLN A 264 -10.80 1.84 -45.46
N ALA A 265 -9.51 1.53 -45.52
CA ALA A 265 -8.51 2.32 -46.23
C ALA A 265 -7.99 1.55 -47.45
N HIS A 266 -7.75 2.28 -48.53
CA HIS A 266 -6.93 1.85 -49.64
C HIS A 266 -5.48 2.28 -49.38
N VAL A 267 -4.57 1.32 -49.29
CA VAL A 267 -3.17 1.56 -48.93
C VAL A 267 -2.27 1.27 -50.13
N GLU A 268 -1.24 2.10 -50.32
CA GLU A 268 -0.21 1.91 -51.34
C GLU A 268 0.31 0.46 -51.36
N ASN A 269 0.36 -0.14 -52.55
CA ASN A 269 0.86 -1.50 -52.81
C ASN A 269 0.15 -2.63 -52.03
N VAL A 270 -0.94 -2.34 -51.32
CA VAL A 270 -1.76 -3.33 -50.59
C VAL A 270 -3.17 -3.39 -51.18
N GLY A 271 -3.72 -2.25 -51.57
CA GLY A 271 -5.10 -2.14 -52.04
C GLY A 271 -6.09 -1.85 -50.90
N TRP A 272 -7.37 -2.13 -51.14
CA TRP A 272 -8.43 -2.04 -50.13
C TRP A 272 -8.24 -3.09 -49.04
N GLN A 273 -8.08 -2.63 -47.80
CA GLN A 273 -8.05 -3.50 -46.62
C GLN A 273 -9.46 -3.94 -46.20
N TYR A 274 -9.56 -4.98 -45.37
CA TYR A 274 -10.84 -5.39 -44.78
C TYR A 274 -11.44 -4.26 -43.92
N PRO A 275 -12.79 -4.10 -43.92
CA PRO A 275 -13.44 -3.12 -43.07
C PRO A 275 -13.15 -3.33 -41.59
N VAL A 276 -12.88 -2.22 -40.92
CA VAL A 276 -12.76 -2.13 -39.47
C VAL A 276 -13.93 -1.32 -38.89
N TYR A 277 -14.06 -1.32 -37.57
CA TYR A 277 -15.15 -0.67 -36.83
C TYR A 277 -14.60 0.37 -35.85
N ASP A 278 -15.50 1.10 -35.17
CA ASP A 278 -15.18 2.15 -34.19
C ASP A 278 -13.84 1.97 -33.45
N GLY A 279 -12.91 2.88 -33.72
CA GLY A 279 -11.61 3.00 -33.05
C GLY A 279 -10.51 2.08 -33.58
N ASN A 280 -10.82 1.08 -34.41
CA ASN A 280 -9.83 0.15 -34.95
C ASN A 280 -8.98 0.78 -36.06
N GLU A 281 -7.74 0.39 -36.20
CA GLU A 281 -6.85 1.00 -37.18
C GLU A 281 -7.19 0.58 -38.61
N ALA A 282 -7.32 1.54 -39.53
CA ALA A 282 -7.31 1.31 -40.97
C ALA A 282 -6.09 2.02 -41.57
N GLY A 283 -5.32 1.33 -42.39
CA GLY A 283 -4.03 1.78 -42.92
C GLY A 283 -2.86 0.92 -42.41
N THR A 284 -1.68 1.55 -42.31
CA THR A 284 -0.45 0.92 -41.81
C THR A 284 0.29 1.86 -40.88
N ASN A 285 0.36 1.55 -39.60
CA ASN A 285 1.23 2.23 -38.65
C ASN A 285 2.68 1.68 -38.75
N GLY A 286 3.64 2.57 -39.03
CA GLY A 286 5.07 2.26 -38.96
C GLY A 286 5.67 1.49 -40.14
N GLN A 287 4.89 1.17 -41.18
CA GLN A 287 5.37 0.48 -42.38
C GLN A 287 5.76 1.43 -43.52
N GLY A 288 5.53 2.73 -43.34
CA GLY A 288 5.89 3.75 -44.33
C GLY A 288 4.98 3.78 -45.58
N LEU A 289 3.90 3.01 -45.61
CA LEU A 289 2.91 3.01 -46.70
C LEU A 289 1.84 4.07 -46.44
N ARG A 290 1.32 4.67 -47.51
CA ARG A 290 0.36 5.78 -47.42
C ARG A 290 -1.08 5.32 -47.64
N VAL A 291 -2.02 6.01 -47.00
CA VAL A 291 -3.43 5.92 -47.34
C VAL A 291 -3.70 6.76 -48.59
N GLU A 292 -4.36 6.16 -49.57
CA GLU A 292 -4.69 6.79 -50.85
C GLU A 292 -6.19 7.07 -50.99
N ALA A 293 -7.05 6.22 -50.42
CA ALA A 293 -8.50 6.40 -50.41
C ALA A 293 -9.18 5.82 -49.16
N LEU A 294 -10.41 6.26 -48.87
CA LEU A 294 -11.22 5.88 -47.72
C LEU A 294 -12.67 5.66 -48.13
N LYS A 295 -13.33 4.67 -47.49
CA LYS A 295 -14.78 4.48 -47.51
C LYS A 295 -15.28 4.30 -46.09
N ILE A 296 -16.33 5.04 -45.71
CA ILE A 296 -16.84 5.11 -44.35
C ILE A 296 -18.36 4.99 -44.37
N ASN A 297 -18.92 4.07 -43.58
CA ASN A 297 -20.34 3.77 -43.47
C ASN A 297 -20.81 3.88 -42.03
N LEU A 298 -22.10 4.21 -41.85
CA LEU A 298 -22.81 4.06 -40.59
C LEU A 298 -23.61 2.75 -40.59
N LEU A 299 -23.44 1.94 -39.56
CA LEU A 299 -24.21 0.71 -39.34
C LEU A 299 -25.20 0.91 -38.19
N ASN A 300 -26.37 0.28 -38.30
CA ASN A 300 -27.46 0.37 -37.33
C ASN A 300 -27.90 1.82 -37.00
N ALA A 301 -27.65 2.77 -37.91
CA ALA A 301 -28.01 4.17 -37.72
C ALA A 301 -29.51 4.44 -38.01
N PRO A 302 -30.08 5.53 -37.47
CA PRO A 302 -31.42 5.99 -37.83
C PRO A 302 -31.57 6.23 -39.33
N ILE A 303 -32.79 6.08 -39.85
CA ILE A 303 -33.11 6.35 -41.25
C ILE A 303 -32.77 7.81 -41.57
N GLY A 304 -31.99 8.04 -42.62
CA GLY A 304 -31.58 9.37 -43.07
C GLY A 304 -30.29 9.92 -42.43
N ALA A 305 -29.69 9.21 -41.47
CA ALA A 305 -28.39 9.56 -40.91
C ALA A 305 -27.25 9.28 -41.91
N LYS A 306 -26.28 10.20 -41.99
CA LYS A 306 -25.09 10.02 -42.83
C LYS A 306 -23.84 10.57 -42.16
N ILE A 307 -22.72 9.91 -42.42
CA ILE A 307 -21.39 10.47 -42.18
C ILE A 307 -20.92 11.12 -43.48
N VAL A 308 -20.53 12.39 -43.39
CA VAL A 308 -20.02 13.19 -44.51
C VAL A 308 -18.53 13.38 -44.28
N TYR A 309 -17.71 13.13 -45.30
CA TYR A 309 -16.26 13.18 -45.18
C TYR A 309 -15.57 13.59 -46.48
N GLN A 310 -14.39 14.17 -46.35
CA GLN A 310 -13.56 14.58 -47.48
C GLN A 310 -12.07 14.39 -47.17
N ALA A 311 -11.27 14.25 -48.22
CA ALA A 311 -9.82 14.11 -48.16
C ALA A 311 -9.12 15.29 -48.84
N HIS A 312 -8.01 15.74 -48.24
CA HIS A 312 -7.02 16.58 -48.88
C HIS A 312 -5.98 15.69 -49.56
N VAL A 313 -5.95 15.68 -50.88
CA VAL A 313 -5.10 14.79 -51.68
C VAL A 313 -3.91 15.57 -52.25
N GLN A 314 -2.73 14.95 -52.23
CA GLN A 314 -1.51 15.52 -52.80
C GLN A 314 -1.75 16.05 -54.23
N ASN A 315 -1.30 17.28 -54.49
CA ASN A 315 -1.41 17.98 -55.78
C ASN A 315 -2.85 18.22 -56.30
N VAL A 316 -3.86 17.91 -55.49
CA VAL A 316 -5.29 18.12 -55.82
C VAL A 316 -5.92 19.12 -54.85
N GLY A 317 -5.57 19.03 -53.57
CA GLY A 317 -6.19 19.82 -52.51
C GLY A 317 -7.37 19.11 -51.87
N TRP A 318 -8.22 19.88 -51.17
CA TRP A 318 -9.49 19.39 -50.61
C TRP A 318 -10.45 18.99 -51.73
N GLN A 319 -10.86 17.72 -51.73
CA GLN A 319 -11.89 17.20 -52.64
C GLN A 319 -13.30 17.55 -52.15
N THR A 320 -14.29 17.42 -53.03
CA THR A 320 -15.71 17.56 -52.66
C THR A 320 -16.10 16.52 -51.61
N PRO A 321 -16.87 16.89 -50.56
CA PRO A 321 -17.39 15.94 -49.59
C PRO A 321 -18.23 14.83 -50.20
N VAL A 322 -18.01 13.62 -49.71
CA VAL A 322 -18.80 12.42 -50.01
C VAL A 322 -19.47 11.90 -48.74
N SER A 323 -20.35 10.91 -48.86
CA SER A 323 -21.08 10.36 -47.72
C SER A 323 -21.28 8.85 -47.82
N ASN A 324 -21.36 8.16 -46.69
CA ASN A 324 -21.77 6.75 -46.56
C ASN A 324 -21.31 5.82 -47.70
N GLY A 325 -20.08 5.31 -47.61
CA GLY A 325 -19.56 4.25 -48.48
C GLY A 325 -18.95 4.73 -49.80
N GLU A 326 -19.20 5.99 -50.15
CA GLU A 326 -18.56 6.66 -51.29
C GLU A 326 -17.06 6.87 -51.07
N GLU A 327 -16.28 6.94 -52.15
CA GLU A 327 -14.82 7.06 -52.04
C GLU A 327 -14.37 8.50 -51.80
N ALA A 328 -13.56 8.72 -50.77
CA ALA A 328 -12.77 9.94 -50.59
C ALA A 328 -11.28 9.62 -50.79
N GLY A 329 -10.58 10.41 -51.61
CA GLY A 329 -9.19 10.16 -52.01
C GLY A 329 -9.07 9.78 -53.48
N THR A 330 -8.07 8.94 -53.79
CA THR A 330 -7.87 8.38 -55.12
C THR A 330 -7.41 6.92 -55.06
N ASP A 331 -8.20 6.01 -55.59
CA ASP A 331 -7.77 4.65 -55.91
C ASP A 331 -6.92 4.62 -57.23
N GLY A 332 -5.79 3.91 -57.22
CA GLY A 332 -5.00 3.59 -58.40
C GLY A 332 -4.20 4.74 -59.06
N LYS A 333 -4.22 5.96 -58.51
CA LYS A 333 -3.49 7.13 -59.07
C LYS A 333 -2.14 7.42 -58.40
N GLY A 334 -1.79 6.69 -57.34
CA GLY A 334 -0.55 6.88 -56.60
C GLY A 334 -0.47 8.19 -55.82
N LEU A 335 -1.59 8.88 -55.59
CA LEU A 335 -1.65 10.11 -54.81
C LEU A 335 -2.08 9.79 -53.38
N ARG A 336 -1.42 10.45 -52.41
CA ARG A 336 -1.66 10.22 -50.99
C ARG A 336 -2.70 11.18 -50.42
N ILE A 337 -3.39 10.73 -49.37
CA ILE A 337 -4.16 11.62 -48.50
C ILE A 337 -3.20 12.27 -47.50
N GLU A 338 -3.33 13.58 -47.33
CA GLU A 338 -2.54 14.39 -46.39
C GLU A 338 -3.37 14.85 -45.18
N ALA A 339 -4.66 15.09 -45.38
CA ALA A 339 -5.60 15.45 -44.31
C ALA A 339 -7.03 14.95 -44.59
N ILE A 340 -7.84 14.84 -43.55
CA ILE A 340 -9.26 14.45 -43.63
C ILE A 340 -10.11 15.34 -42.73
N LYS A 341 -11.37 15.52 -43.12
CA LYS A 341 -12.45 16.16 -42.34
C LYS A 341 -13.70 15.33 -42.44
N MET A 342 -14.44 15.19 -41.34
CA MET A 342 -15.73 14.50 -41.34
C MET A 342 -16.67 15.03 -40.26
N HIS A 343 -17.97 14.99 -40.53
CA HIS A 343 -19.04 15.35 -39.61
C HIS A 343 -20.25 14.44 -39.82
N LEU A 344 -21.14 14.41 -38.83
CA LEU A 344 -22.40 13.67 -38.93
C LEU A 344 -23.55 14.59 -39.33
N GLU A 345 -24.48 14.06 -40.12
CA GLU A 345 -25.76 14.71 -40.41
C GLU A 345 -26.93 13.79 -40.03
N ASN A 346 -28.00 14.36 -39.48
CA ASN A 346 -29.20 13.65 -39.00
C ASN A 346 -28.91 12.50 -38.02
N MET A 347 -27.84 12.61 -37.23
CA MET A 347 -27.45 11.64 -36.21
C MET A 347 -27.53 12.26 -34.79
N PRO A 348 -28.74 12.59 -34.29
CA PRO A 348 -28.87 13.29 -33.02
C PRO A 348 -28.30 12.46 -31.86
N GLY A 349 -27.62 13.13 -30.94
CA GLY A 349 -27.04 12.48 -29.75
C GLY A 349 -25.73 11.73 -30.01
N TYR A 350 -25.10 11.90 -31.18
CA TYR A 350 -23.78 11.36 -31.49
C TYR A 350 -22.87 12.40 -32.13
N LEU A 351 -21.56 12.24 -31.92
CA LEU A 351 -20.50 12.91 -32.66
C LEU A 351 -19.58 11.87 -33.31
N VAL A 352 -18.85 12.29 -34.34
CA VAL A 352 -17.73 11.53 -34.90
C VAL A 352 -16.40 12.08 -34.39
N GLU A 353 -15.58 11.18 -33.86
CA GLU A 353 -14.18 11.45 -33.53
C GLU A 353 -13.27 10.67 -34.46
N TYR A 354 -12.16 11.30 -34.85
CA TYR A 354 -11.18 10.71 -35.75
C TYR A 354 -9.78 11.26 -35.50
N GLN A 355 -8.78 10.46 -35.85
CA GLN A 355 -7.38 10.86 -35.80
C GLN A 355 -6.60 10.23 -36.95
N ALA A 356 -5.48 10.85 -37.29
CA ALA A 356 -4.58 10.40 -38.33
C ALA A 356 -3.20 10.09 -37.74
N HIS A 357 -2.59 9.00 -38.22
CA HIS A 357 -1.17 8.71 -38.07
C HIS A 357 -0.45 9.33 -39.26
N VAL A 358 0.31 10.39 -39.02
CA VAL A 358 0.99 11.16 -40.07
C VAL A 358 2.47 10.78 -40.13
N GLN A 359 3.01 10.65 -41.34
CA GLN A 359 4.42 10.38 -41.57
C GLN A 359 5.32 11.30 -40.73
N ASN A 360 6.29 10.72 -40.02
CA ASN A 360 7.26 11.39 -39.16
C ASN A 360 6.67 12.21 -37.99
N ILE A 361 5.36 12.18 -37.77
CA ILE A 361 4.68 12.82 -36.63
C ILE A 361 4.12 11.76 -35.69
N GLY A 362 3.57 10.69 -36.23
CA GLY A 362 2.86 9.66 -35.47
C GLY A 362 1.36 9.95 -35.37
N TRP A 363 0.70 9.34 -34.39
CA TRP A 363 -0.71 9.60 -34.09
C TRP A 363 -0.89 11.03 -33.57
N GLN A 364 -1.72 11.80 -34.25
CA GLN A 364 -2.23 13.06 -33.75
C GLN A 364 -3.36 12.83 -32.76
N ASP A 365 -3.66 13.85 -31.94
CA ASP A 365 -4.80 13.82 -31.02
C ASP A 365 -6.12 13.60 -31.76
N TRP A 366 -7.08 12.99 -31.07
CA TRP A 366 -8.45 12.86 -31.57
C TRP A 366 -9.05 14.24 -31.83
N THR A 367 -9.54 14.42 -33.06
CA THR A 367 -10.33 15.57 -33.47
C THR A 367 -11.77 15.16 -33.74
N ARG A 368 -12.66 16.13 -33.94
CA ARG A 368 -14.11 15.89 -34.06
C ARG A 368 -14.77 16.86 -35.01
N GLU A 369 -15.94 16.48 -35.54
CA GLU A 369 -16.90 17.37 -36.23
C GLU A 369 -16.29 18.45 -37.14
N GLY A 370 -15.79 18.04 -38.29
CA GLY A 370 -15.31 18.92 -39.35
C GLY A 370 -13.91 19.49 -39.13
N GLN A 371 -13.30 19.27 -37.96
CA GLN A 371 -11.92 19.67 -37.69
C GLN A 371 -10.90 18.86 -38.50
N GLU A 372 -9.74 19.41 -38.77
CA GLU A 372 -8.73 18.72 -39.57
C GLU A 372 -8.01 17.64 -38.76
N ALA A 373 -7.88 16.43 -39.34
CA ALA A 373 -6.88 15.44 -38.93
C ALA A 373 -5.91 15.21 -40.10
N GLY A 374 -4.61 15.25 -39.82
CA GLY A 374 -3.55 15.20 -40.83
C GLY A 374 -2.76 16.50 -40.90
N THR A 375 -2.22 16.80 -42.08
CA THR A 375 -1.51 18.05 -42.36
C THR A 375 -1.84 18.58 -43.75
N ASP A 376 -2.65 19.64 -43.81
CA ASP A 376 -2.80 20.45 -45.03
C ASP A 376 -1.49 21.22 -45.33
N GLY A 377 -1.06 21.22 -46.59
CA GLY A 377 0.03 22.05 -47.12
C GLY A 377 1.46 21.71 -46.67
N LYS A 378 1.65 20.72 -45.78
CA LYS A 378 3.00 20.32 -45.28
C LYS A 378 3.65 19.20 -46.07
N GLY A 379 2.93 18.59 -47.02
CA GLY A 379 3.46 17.52 -47.86
C GLY A 379 3.67 16.18 -47.14
N LEU A 380 3.16 16.00 -45.92
CA LEU A 380 3.23 14.75 -45.17
C LEU A 380 1.96 13.92 -45.40
N ARG A 381 2.13 12.60 -45.48
CA ARG A 381 1.02 11.67 -45.78
C ARG A 381 0.41 11.08 -44.52
N ILE A 382 -0.87 10.73 -44.61
CA ILE A 382 -1.52 9.85 -43.65
C ILE A 382 -1.12 8.41 -43.96
N GLU A 383 -0.72 7.66 -42.94
CA GLU A 383 -0.36 6.25 -43.04
C GLU A 383 -1.43 5.35 -42.42
N ALA A 384 -2.15 5.84 -41.40
CA ALA A 384 -3.29 5.14 -40.81
C ALA A 384 -4.31 6.12 -40.21
N ILE A 385 -5.54 5.66 -40.01
CA ILE A 385 -6.63 6.41 -39.40
C ILE A 385 -7.37 5.57 -38.35
N ARG A 386 -7.98 6.27 -37.39
CA ARG A 386 -8.99 5.70 -36.50
C ARG A 386 -10.19 6.63 -36.48
N ILE A 387 -11.38 6.07 -36.52
CA ILE A 387 -12.66 6.77 -36.55
C ILE A 387 -13.58 6.05 -35.57
N ARG A 388 -14.30 6.79 -34.74
CA ARG A 388 -15.30 6.22 -33.83
C ARG A 388 -16.51 7.10 -33.70
N LEU A 389 -17.67 6.47 -33.52
CA LEU A 389 -18.87 7.14 -33.07
C LEU A 389 -18.82 7.31 -31.54
N ILE A 390 -19.11 8.51 -31.05
CA ILE A 390 -19.26 8.77 -29.61
C ILE A 390 -20.65 9.32 -29.31
N LYS A 391 -21.26 8.92 -28.20
CA LYS A 391 -22.52 9.52 -27.75
C LYS A 391 -22.26 10.94 -27.26
N ALA A 392 -22.98 11.90 -27.82
CA ALA A 392 -22.98 13.28 -27.36
C ALA A 392 -23.72 13.38 -26.03
N VAL A 393 -23.01 13.79 -24.99
CA VAL A 393 -23.54 14.08 -23.67
C VAL A 393 -23.62 15.61 -23.56
N PRO A 394 -24.83 16.20 -23.59
CA PRO A 394 -24.98 17.65 -23.50
C PRO A 394 -24.58 18.15 -22.11
N VAL A 395 -24.28 19.44 -22.00
CA VAL A 395 -24.16 20.09 -20.69
C VAL A 395 -25.55 20.32 -20.14
N ASP A 396 -25.92 19.62 -19.07
CA ASP A 396 -27.21 19.80 -18.41
C ASP A 396 -27.21 21.06 -17.54
N SER A 397 -26.10 21.28 -16.83
CA SER A 397 -25.89 22.43 -15.95
C SER A 397 -24.42 22.71 -15.74
N ILE A 398 -24.12 23.94 -15.33
CA ILE A 398 -22.80 24.36 -14.87
C ILE A 398 -22.98 24.81 -13.42
N THR A 399 -22.12 24.35 -12.54
CA THR A 399 -22.07 24.82 -11.15
C THR A 399 -20.75 25.51 -10.89
N LEU A 400 -20.76 26.59 -10.11
CA LEU A 400 -19.53 27.24 -9.65
C LEU A 400 -19.17 26.77 -8.25
N SER A 401 -17.87 26.80 -7.92
CA SER A 401 -17.39 26.56 -6.56
C SER A 401 -18.04 27.48 -5.52
N ASN A 402 -18.47 28.67 -5.95
CA ASN A 402 -19.22 29.63 -5.13
C ASN A 402 -20.24 30.38 -5.98
N SER A 403 -21.41 30.69 -5.41
CA SER A 403 -22.37 31.63 -5.99
C SER A 403 -22.10 33.09 -5.57
N ASN A 404 -21.39 33.26 -4.45
CA ASN A 404 -21.03 34.54 -3.87
C ASN A 404 -19.61 34.43 -3.33
N TYR A 405 -18.75 35.40 -3.57
CA TYR A 405 -17.40 35.38 -3.01
C TYR A 405 -16.95 36.78 -2.63
N THR A 406 -16.21 36.91 -1.53
CA THR A 406 -15.70 38.19 -1.07
C THR A 406 -14.18 38.20 -1.15
N LEU A 407 -13.63 39.18 -1.86
CA LEU A 407 -12.19 39.41 -2.00
C LEU A 407 -11.78 40.72 -1.34
N LYS A 408 -10.52 40.84 -0.92
CA LYS A 408 -9.90 42.14 -0.66
C LYS A 408 -9.22 42.63 -1.93
N VAL A 409 -9.05 43.95 -2.07
CA VAL A 409 -8.32 44.53 -3.21
C VAL A 409 -6.92 43.92 -3.30
N GLY A 410 -6.55 43.44 -4.49
CA GLY A 410 -5.28 42.76 -4.77
C GLY A 410 -5.34 41.24 -4.64
N ASP A 411 -6.34 40.68 -3.96
CA ASP A 411 -6.49 39.23 -3.86
C ASP A 411 -6.92 38.62 -5.19
N THR A 412 -6.55 37.36 -5.36
CA THR A 412 -7.04 36.52 -6.46
C THR A 412 -7.71 35.28 -5.91
N TYR A 413 -8.69 34.78 -6.65
CA TYR A 413 -9.33 33.50 -6.37
C TYR A 413 -9.63 32.81 -7.68
N THR A 414 -9.69 31.48 -7.70
CA THR A 414 -10.05 30.75 -8.92
C THR A 414 -11.43 30.14 -8.74
N LEU A 415 -12.41 30.68 -9.45
CA LEU A 415 -13.73 30.05 -9.53
C LEU A 415 -13.60 28.79 -10.38
N THR A 416 -14.00 27.66 -9.81
CA THR A 416 -14.03 26.40 -10.56
C THR A 416 -15.43 26.20 -11.11
N ALA A 417 -15.57 26.19 -12.44
CA ALA A 417 -16.80 25.75 -13.10
C ALA A 417 -16.77 24.23 -13.27
N THR A 418 -17.80 23.57 -12.76
CA THR A 418 -18.01 22.13 -12.94
C THR A 418 -19.15 21.92 -13.91
N VAL A 419 -18.84 21.30 -15.04
CA VAL A 419 -19.80 20.89 -16.05
C VAL A 419 -20.46 19.61 -15.60
N ASN A 420 -21.80 19.60 -15.56
CA ASN A 420 -22.60 18.44 -15.24
C ASN A 420 -23.46 18.03 -16.45
N PRO A 421 -23.51 16.72 -16.77
CA PRO A 421 -22.77 15.65 -16.12
C PRO A 421 -21.25 15.72 -16.44
N GLY A 422 -20.41 15.20 -15.54
CA GLY A 422 -18.94 15.27 -15.68
C GLY A 422 -18.37 14.55 -16.89
N ASN A 423 -19.17 13.80 -17.64
CA ASN A 423 -18.83 13.17 -18.92
C ASN A 423 -19.42 13.92 -20.14
N ALA A 424 -19.89 15.16 -19.97
CA ALA A 424 -20.32 16.01 -21.09
C ALA A 424 -19.25 16.05 -22.18
N THR A 425 -19.68 15.98 -23.45
CA THR A 425 -18.77 15.77 -24.57
C THR A 425 -17.99 17.03 -24.94
N ASN A 426 -18.57 18.21 -24.75
CA ASN A 426 -17.88 19.50 -24.77
C ASN A 426 -17.98 20.15 -23.39
N LYS A 427 -16.84 20.44 -22.77
CA LYS A 427 -16.74 21.01 -21.41
C LYS A 427 -16.13 22.40 -21.40
N ASP A 428 -15.87 22.99 -22.57
CA ASP A 428 -15.20 24.28 -22.62
C ASP A 428 -16.12 25.36 -22.04
N ILE A 429 -15.56 26.16 -21.13
CA ILE A 429 -16.28 27.21 -20.42
C ILE A 429 -15.78 28.57 -20.89
N HIS A 430 -16.73 29.46 -21.18
CA HIS A 430 -16.44 30.87 -21.44
C HIS A 430 -16.70 31.71 -20.19
N TRP A 431 -15.73 32.55 -19.82
CA TRP A 431 -15.80 33.41 -18.65
C TRP A 431 -15.99 34.87 -19.03
N SER A 432 -16.79 35.59 -18.25
CA SER A 432 -16.96 37.04 -18.41
C SER A 432 -17.17 37.73 -17.06
N SER A 433 -16.82 39.01 -16.99
CA SER A 433 -17.08 39.88 -15.84
C SER A 433 -18.04 40.99 -16.24
N SER A 434 -19.05 41.26 -15.40
CA SER A 434 -19.96 42.38 -15.60
C SER A 434 -19.29 43.75 -15.40
N ASP A 435 -18.21 43.81 -14.62
CA ASP A 435 -17.39 45.02 -14.42
C ASP A 435 -15.93 44.64 -14.20
N GLY A 436 -15.18 44.57 -15.31
CA GLY A 436 -13.76 44.25 -15.34
C GLY A 436 -12.86 45.26 -14.62
N SER A 437 -13.36 46.43 -14.22
CA SER A 437 -12.61 47.43 -13.42
C SER A 437 -12.65 47.15 -11.91
N LYS A 438 -13.60 46.31 -11.46
CA LYS A 438 -13.74 45.85 -10.07
C LYS A 438 -13.14 44.48 -9.88
N VAL A 439 -13.51 43.55 -10.77
CA VAL A 439 -13.04 42.18 -10.76
C VAL A 439 -12.78 41.74 -12.20
N SER A 440 -11.54 41.44 -12.55
CA SER A 440 -11.23 40.80 -13.82
C SER A 440 -11.32 39.27 -13.69
N VAL A 441 -11.57 38.57 -14.80
CA VAL A 441 -11.55 37.10 -14.88
C VAL A 441 -10.78 36.67 -16.12
N ASP A 442 -9.93 35.64 -16.00
CA ASP A 442 -9.22 35.05 -17.14
C ASP A 442 -9.96 33.82 -17.72
N GLY A 443 -9.41 33.24 -18.80
CA GLY A 443 -9.99 32.07 -19.47
C GLY A 443 -10.07 30.80 -18.61
N ASN A 444 -9.40 30.77 -17.45
CA ASN A 444 -9.39 29.63 -16.53
C ASN A 444 -10.26 29.88 -15.28
N GLY A 445 -11.02 30.99 -15.24
CA GLY A 445 -11.86 31.34 -14.09
C GLY A 445 -11.11 31.98 -12.93
N LYS A 446 -9.84 32.38 -13.12
CA LYS A 446 -9.10 33.13 -12.10
C LYS A 446 -9.59 34.58 -12.07
N ILE A 447 -10.19 34.94 -10.95
CA ILE A 447 -10.69 36.28 -10.67
C ILE A 447 -9.64 37.08 -9.89
N THR A 448 -9.47 38.36 -10.24
CA THR A 448 -8.58 39.29 -9.54
C THR A 448 -9.36 40.51 -9.08
N ALA A 449 -9.32 40.82 -7.79
CA ALA A 449 -9.95 42.01 -7.24
C ALA A 449 -9.09 43.25 -7.49
N LEU A 450 -9.62 44.20 -8.25
CA LEU A 450 -8.90 45.39 -8.70
C LEU A 450 -9.27 46.64 -7.89
N SER A 451 -10.54 46.82 -7.54
CA SER A 451 -10.98 47.96 -6.71
C SER A 451 -12.28 47.65 -5.97
N GLU A 452 -12.55 48.40 -4.90
CA GLU A 452 -13.77 48.25 -4.09
C GLU A 452 -15.04 48.37 -4.95
N GLY A 453 -15.99 47.47 -4.71
CA GLY A 453 -17.22 47.37 -5.48
C GLY A 453 -17.67 45.93 -5.62
N THR A 454 -18.63 45.70 -6.49
CA THR A 454 -19.18 44.36 -6.76
C THR A 454 -19.22 44.11 -8.26
N ALA A 455 -18.85 42.90 -8.70
CA ALA A 455 -18.98 42.47 -10.08
C ALA A 455 -19.54 41.05 -10.13
N THR A 456 -20.29 40.72 -11.18
CA THR A 456 -20.82 39.38 -11.43
C THR A 456 -19.92 38.67 -12.42
N ILE A 457 -19.36 37.53 -12.04
CA ILE A 457 -18.55 36.67 -12.90
C ILE A 457 -19.44 35.56 -13.44
N THR A 458 -19.52 35.40 -14.75
CA THR A 458 -20.39 34.41 -15.41
C THR A 458 -19.55 33.38 -16.15
N ALA A 459 -19.87 32.10 -15.92
CA ALA A 459 -19.40 30.97 -16.70
C ALA A 459 -20.52 30.48 -17.62
N SER A 460 -20.25 30.38 -18.92
CA SER A 460 -21.16 29.86 -19.95
C SER A 460 -20.61 28.58 -20.59
N SER A 461 -21.48 27.68 -21.05
CA SER A 461 -21.09 26.58 -21.93
C SER A 461 -20.66 27.11 -23.30
N SER A 462 -19.90 26.34 -24.06
CA SER A 462 -19.36 26.77 -25.37
C SER A 462 -20.42 27.00 -26.43
N ASP A 463 -21.58 26.36 -26.31
CA ASP A 463 -22.77 26.58 -27.15
C ASP A 463 -23.70 27.69 -26.61
N ASP A 464 -23.29 28.35 -25.52
CA ASP A 464 -24.02 29.41 -24.81
C ASP A 464 -25.41 28.98 -24.30
N SER A 465 -25.69 27.68 -24.19
CA SER A 465 -26.99 27.15 -23.76
C SER A 465 -27.20 27.11 -22.24
N LYS A 466 -26.10 27.17 -21.46
CA LYS A 466 -26.09 27.11 -20.00
C LYS A 466 -25.20 28.20 -19.42
N HIS A 467 -25.68 28.83 -18.36
CA HIS A 467 -24.94 29.87 -17.64
C HIS A 467 -25.07 29.71 -16.13
N VAL A 468 -24.04 30.12 -15.42
CA VAL A 468 -24.06 30.27 -13.97
C VAL A 468 -23.18 31.45 -13.58
N SER A 469 -23.58 32.16 -12.54
CA SER A 469 -22.90 33.38 -12.13
C SER A 469 -22.51 33.36 -10.65
N CYS A 470 -21.39 34.00 -10.34
CA CYS A 470 -20.93 34.30 -8.99
C CYS A 470 -20.90 35.81 -8.78
N ILE A 471 -21.56 36.30 -7.72
CA ILE A 471 -21.42 37.69 -7.29
C ILE A 471 -20.14 37.82 -6.48
N VAL A 472 -19.19 38.62 -6.97
CA VAL A 472 -17.94 38.90 -6.27
C VAL A 472 -18.00 40.29 -5.66
N SER A 473 -17.94 40.35 -4.33
CA SER A 473 -17.82 41.59 -3.58
C SER A 473 -16.37 41.85 -3.23
N VAL A 474 -15.84 42.99 -3.64
CA VAL A 474 -14.51 43.45 -3.25
C VAL A 474 -14.69 44.38 -2.06
N ASN A 475 -14.40 43.86 -0.87
CA ASN A 475 -14.34 44.67 0.34
C ASN A 475 -13.04 45.49 0.32
N GLY A 476 -13.11 46.74 0.79
CA GLY A 476 -11.91 47.43 1.26
C GLY A 476 -11.20 46.58 2.33
N ILE A 477 -9.88 46.68 2.43
CA ILE A 477 -9.11 45.97 3.46
C ILE A 477 -9.62 46.42 4.83
N VAL A 478 -10.41 45.57 5.49
CA VAL A 478 -10.65 45.68 6.93
C VAL A 478 -9.34 45.23 7.58
N ASN A 479 -8.53 46.22 7.93
CA ASN A 479 -7.25 46.03 8.57
C ASN A 479 -7.52 45.86 10.07
N ASN A 480 -7.84 44.63 10.50
CA ASN A 480 -7.99 44.32 11.92
C ASN A 480 -6.64 44.50 12.62
N PRO A 481 -6.54 45.39 13.61
CA PRO A 481 -5.30 45.57 14.35
C PRO A 481 -4.99 44.31 15.16
N VAL A 482 -3.75 43.83 15.05
CA VAL A 482 -3.20 42.74 15.86
C VAL A 482 -2.46 43.36 17.04
N VAL A 483 -2.75 42.86 18.24
CA VAL A 483 -2.15 43.34 19.49
C VAL A 483 -1.49 42.17 20.19
N PHE A 484 -0.28 42.40 20.71
CA PHE A 484 0.44 41.46 21.56
C PHE A 484 0.49 42.04 22.97
N SER A 485 0.12 41.25 23.98
CA SER A 485 0.10 41.72 25.36
C SER A 485 1.52 41.99 25.90
N ASP A 486 2.49 41.20 25.45
CA ASP A 486 3.90 41.36 25.79
C ASP A 486 4.64 42.20 24.74
N LYS A 487 5.22 43.33 25.15
CA LYS A 487 5.94 44.24 24.26
C LYS A 487 7.19 43.62 23.65
N ASN A 488 7.82 42.66 24.34
CA ASN A 488 9.00 41.98 23.81
C ASN A 488 8.61 40.96 22.74
N LEU A 489 7.45 40.31 22.90
CA LEU A 489 6.86 39.48 21.85
C LEU A 489 6.47 40.34 20.64
N GLU A 490 5.81 41.49 20.87
CA GLU A 490 5.52 42.45 19.80
C GLU A 490 6.81 42.88 19.07
N ALA A 491 7.87 43.22 19.82
CA ALA A 491 9.15 43.62 19.25
C ALA A 491 9.78 42.52 18.39
N ALA A 492 9.72 41.25 18.84
CA ALA A 492 10.19 40.11 18.06
C ALA A 492 9.42 39.98 16.73
N VAL A 493 8.09 40.12 16.77
CA VAL A 493 7.23 40.10 15.58
C VAL A 493 7.59 41.25 14.65
N ARG A 494 7.66 42.49 15.16
CA ARG A 494 8.04 43.68 14.37
C ARG A 494 9.38 43.54 13.69
N ASN A 495 10.37 42.99 14.38
CA ASN A 495 11.69 42.73 13.83
C ASN A 495 11.63 41.70 12.70
N SER A 496 10.81 40.65 12.84
CA SER A 496 10.67 39.61 11.81
C SER A 496 10.10 40.12 10.47
N ILE A 497 9.32 41.21 10.51
CA ILE A 497 8.69 41.82 9.33
C ILE A 497 9.27 43.18 8.95
N ASN A 498 10.36 43.61 9.59
CA ASN A 498 10.98 44.92 9.38
C ASN A 498 10.00 46.12 9.53
N LYS A 499 9.13 46.09 10.56
CA LYS A 499 8.13 47.14 10.82
C LYS A 499 8.20 47.64 12.27
N GLN A 500 9.14 48.55 12.55
CA GLN A 500 9.45 48.99 13.91
C GLN A 500 8.35 49.86 14.57
N THR A 501 7.49 50.51 13.79
CA THR A 501 6.45 51.43 14.31
C THR A 501 5.10 51.25 13.61
N GLY A 502 4.07 51.91 14.12
CA GLY A 502 2.71 51.88 13.58
C GLY A 502 1.91 50.63 13.96
N THR A 503 0.60 50.67 13.70
CA THR A 503 -0.31 49.56 13.99
C THR A 503 0.08 48.32 13.18
N LEU A 504 0.13 47.17 13.86
CA LEU A 504 0.23 45.86 13.22
C LEU A 504 -1.16 45.39 12.84
N TYR A 505 -1.29 44.80 11.67
CA TYR A 505 -2.53 44.24 11.13
C TYR A 505 -2.33 42.77 10.80
N GLU A 506 -3.43 42.04 10.66
CA GLU A 506 -3.38 40.61 10.24
C GLU A 506 -2.55 40.41 8.97
N SER A 507 -2.65 41.34 8.02
CA SER A 507 -1.89 41.33 6.77
C SER A 507 -0.38 41.43 6.94
N ASP A 508 0.09 42.07 8.02
CA ASP A 508 1.51 42.17 8.34
C ASP A 508 2.07 40.83 8.85
N VAL A 509 1.25 40.05 9.56
CA VAL A 509 1.71 38.89 10.33
C VAL A 509 1.34 37.53 9.71
N GLN A 510 0.40 37.50 8.78
CA GLN A 510 -0.15 36.26 8.17
C GLN A 510 0.90 35.38 7.47
N ASN A 511 2.04 35.94 7.05
CA ASN A 511 3.10 35.22 6.33
C ASN A 511 4.30 34.84 7.19
N ILE A 512 4.27 35.11 8.50
CA ILE A 512 5.35 34.73 9.41
C ILE A 512 5.30 33.22 9.63
N SER A 513 6.22 32.47 9.00
CA SER A 513 6.35 31.02 9.17
C SER A 513 7.35 30.60 10.25
N SER A 514 8.28 31.48 10.59
CA SER A 514 9.26 31.26 11.65
C SER A 514 9.46 32.53 12.47
N LEU A 515 9.44 32.39 13.80
CA LEU A 515 9.69 33.48 14.73
C LEU A 515 10.78 33.09 15.72
N ASN A 516 11.85 33.88 15.76
CA ASN A 516 12.88 33.77 16.79
C ASN A 516 12.68 34.85 17.86
N ALA A 517 12.35 34.39 19.07
CA ALA A 517 12.13 35.21 20.24
C ALA A 517 12.83 34.61 21.47
N ASN A 518 13.98 33.96 21.27
CA ASN A 518 14.83 33.49 22.36
C ASN A 518 15.39 34.66 23.17
N ASN A 519 15.51 34.49 24.50
CA ASN A 519 16.15 35.46 25.39
C ASN A 519 15.57 36.90 25.25
N ALA A 520 14.25 37.00 25.04
CA ALA A 520 13.56 38.25 24.80
C ALA A 520 12.88 38.79 26.07
N ASN A 521 12.99 38.10 27.21
CA ASN A 521 12.25 38.42 28.45
C ASN A 521 10.72 38.42 28.26
N ILE A 522 10.20 37.50 27.46
CA ILE A 522 8.76 37.33 27.23
C ILE A 522 8.13 36.61 28.42
N THR A 523 6.96 37.08 28.83
CA THR A 523 6.17 36.53 29.96
C THR A 523 4.77 36.11 29.53
N ASP A 524 4.19 36.78 28.53
CA ASP A 524 2.85 36.52 28.01
C ASP A 524 2.90 36.25 26.50
N LEU A 525 2.24 35.19 26.07
CA LEU A 525 2.15 34.79 24.66
C LEU A 525 0.89 35.31 23.97
N THR A 526 0.00 35.99 24.68
CA THR A 526 -1.26 36.50 24.13
C THR A 526 -0.99 37.41 22.92
N GLY A 527 -1.66 37.09 21.80
CA GLY A 527 -1.46 37.70 20.50
C GLY A 527 -0.72 36.79 19.51
N ILE A 528 0.03 35.78 19.99
CA ILE A 528 0.77 34.85 19.12
C ILE A 528 -0.16 33.96 18.28
N GLU A 529 -1.40 33.74 18.73
CA GLU A 529 -2.45 33.01 18.00
C GLU A 529 -2.80 33.64 16.63
N ASN A 530 -2.39 34.89 16.39
CA ASN A 530 -2.54 35.56 15.10
C ASN A 530 -1.49 35.10 14.06
N LEU A 531 -0.41 34.44 14.49
CA LEU A 531 0.67 33.98 13.62
C LEU A 531 0.37 32.58 13.05
N LYS A 532 -0.75 32.45 12.34
CA LYS A 532 -1.35 31.16 11.93
C LYS A 532 -0.49 30.31 10.99
N SER A 533 0.49 30.93 10.31
CA SER A 533 1.40 30.27 9.38
C SER A 533 2.67 29.74 10.02
N LEU A 534 2.85 29.92 11.34
CA LEU A 534 4.03 29.43 12.05
C LEU A 534 4.19 27.91 11.92
N ASP A 535 5.34 27.50 11.41
CA ASP A 535 5.85 26.13 11.47
C ASP A 535 6.97 25.97 12.52
N THR A 536 7.70 27.06 12.83
CA THR A 536 8.85 27.03 13.73
C THR A 536 8.83 28.21 14.70
N LEU A 537 8.97 27.93 15.99
CA LEU A 537 8.90 28.95 17.04
C LEU A 537 10.01 28.75 18.07
N TYR A 538 10.88 29.74 18.22
CA TYR A 538 11.95 29.76 19.21
C TYR A 538 11.62 30.70 20.37
N LEU A 539 11.44 30.14 21.56
CA LEU A 539 11.06 30.85 22.80
C LEU A 539 11.94 30.44 24.00
N ASN A 540 13.13 29.89 23.76
CA ASN A 540 14.07 29.48 24.81
C ASN A 540 14.51 30.66 25.67
N SER A 541 14.75 30.40 26.96
CA SER A 541 15.28 31.38 27.92
C SER A 541 14.40 32.61 28.07
N ASN A 542 13.11 32.40 28.35
CA ASN A 542 12.15 33.46 28.65
C ASN A 542 11.54 33.23 30.06
N SER A 543 10.42 33.88 30.36
CA SER A 543 9.68 33.71 31.63
C SER A 543 8.23 33.27 31.39
N ILE A 544 8.01 32.49 30.34
CA ILE A 544 6.68 32.01 29.91
C ILE A 544 6.19 30.93 30.87
N SER A 545 4.92 31.01 31.27
CA SER A 545 4.25 29.97 32.06
C SER A 545 2.95 29.47 31.43
N ASN A 546 2.22 30.34 30.73
CA ASN A 546 0.96 30.02 30.08
C ASN A 546 1.14 29.72 28.59
N LEU A 547 0.89 28.49 28.18
CA LEU A 547 0.98 28.03 26.79
C LEU A 547 -0.36 28.08 26.04
N THR A 548 -1.46 28.50 26.68
CA THR A 548 -2.81 28.53 26.07
C THR A 548 -2.85 29.24 24.72
N PRO A 549 -2.18 30.39 24.51
CA PRO A 549 -2.17 31.09 23.22
C PRO A 549 -1.63 30.24 22.04
N LEU A 550 -0.86 29.19 22.32
CA LEU A 550 -0.31 28.32 21.27
C LEU A 550 -1.33 27.32 20.70
N ARG A 551 -2.45 27.05 21.38
CA ARG A 551 -3.39 25.95 21.04
C ARG A 551 -3.87 25.94 19.58
N SER A 552 -4.01 27.10 18.95
CA SER A 552 -4.53 27.25 17.59
C SER A 552 -3.45 27.14 16.49
N LEU A 553 -2.17 27.10 16.86
CA LEU A 553 -1.04 27.07 15.92
C LEU A 553 -0.76 25.66 15.41
N ILE A 554 -1.77 25.01 14.86
CA ILE A 554 -1.76 23.60 14.46
C ILE A 554 -0.74 23.24 13.36
N ASN A 555 -0.16 24.24 12.71
CA ASN A 555 0.89 24.08 11.69
C ASN A 555 2.30 23.98 12.30
N LEU A 556 2.47 24.21 13.61
CA LEU A 556 3.78 24.13 14.28
C LEU A 556 4.36 22.73 14.17
N GLN A 557 5.60 22.66 13.68
CA GLN A 557 6.42 21.46 13.56
C GLN A 557 7.58 21.47 14.55
N ASN A 558 8.16 22.65 14.82
CA ASN A 558 9.32 22.83 15.69
C ASN A 558 9.03 23.87 16.77
N LEU A 559 9.03 23.44 18.04
CA LEU A 559 8.74 24.32 19.17
C LEU A 559 9.83 24.23 20.22
N TYR A 560 10.48 25.35 20.49
CA TYR A 560 11.55 25.46 21.48
C TYR A 560 11.14 26.34 22.65
N LEU A 561 10.98 25.74 23.83
CA LEU A 561 10.45 26.34 25.05
C LEU A 561 11.37 26.11 26.26
N GLY A 562 12.62 25.71 26.05
CA GLY A 562 13.59 25.46 27.11
C GLY A 562 13.87 26.68 28.00
N ASN A 563 14.23 26.46 29.26
CA ASN A 563 14.47 27.48 30.29
C ASN A 563 13.34 28.52 30.38
N ASN A 564 12.13 28.07 30.70
CA ASN A 564 10.97 28.92 30.97
C ASN A 564 10.39 28.59 32.37
N LYS A 565 9.17 29.06 32.66
CA LYS A 565 8.42 28.80 33.91
C LYS A 565 7.21 27.91 33.65
N ILE A 566 7.28 27.02 32.66
CA ILE A 566 6.18 26.15 32.27
C ILE A 566 6.03 25.05 33.31
N THR A 567 4.78 24.79 33.71
CA THR A 567 4.42 23.71 34.64
C THR A 567 3.36 22.77 34.07
N ASP A 568 2.58 23.23 33.07
CA ASP A 568 1.50 22.49 32.43
C ASP A 568 1.65 22.50 30.91
N THR A 569 1.67 21.31 30.32
CA THR A 569 1.82 21.09 28.88
C THR A 569 0.49 20.90 28.15
N THR A 570 -0.65 20.88 28.85
CA THR A 570 -1.97 20.51 28.28
C THR A 570 -2.35 21.33 27.04
N ALA A 571 -1.94 22.60 26.97
CA ALA A 571 -2.20 23.44 25.81
C ALA A 571 -1.51 23.00 24.52
N LEU A 572 -0.50 22.13 24.60
CA LEU A 572 0.20 21.59 23.43
C LEU A 572 -0.56 20.43 22.77
N SER A 573 -1.59 19.86 23.41
CA SER A 573 -2.22 18.61 22.95
C SER A 573 -2.87 18.68 21.56
N SER A 574 -3.19 19.87 21.06
CA SER A 574 -3.77 20.10 19.73
C SER A 574 -2.72 20.22 18.62
N LEU A 575 -1.43 20.33 18.97
CA LEU A 575 -0.34 20.60 18.03
C LEU A 575 0.18 19.31 17.38
N SER A 576 -0.73 18.56 16.76
CA SER A 576 -0.47 17.22 16.20
C SER A 576 0.59 17.16 15.09
N SER A 577 0.95 18.31 14.49
CA SER A 577 2.01 18.44 13.49
C SER A 577 3.42 18.51 14.07
N LEU A 578 3.57 18.62 15.40
CA LEU A 578 4.88 18.73 16.05
C LEU A 578 5.75 17.50 15.78
N GLN A 579 6.97 17.77 15.32
CA GLN A 579 8.04 16.80 15.12
C GLN A 579 9.15 16.99 16.16
N ARG A 580 9.40 18.24 16.56
CA ARG A 580 10.39 18.59 17.59
C ARG A 580 9.77 19.43 18.69
N LEU A 581 9.96 18.99 19.92
CA LEU A 581 9.56 19.71 21.12
C LEU A 581 10.72 19.77 22.12
N ASP A 582 11.15 20.98 22.44
CA ASP A 582 12.16 21.24 23.46
C ASP A 582 11.51 21.96 24.65
N LEU A 583 11.58 21.32 25.82
CA LEU A 583 11.04 21.80 27.10
C LEU A 583 12.08 21.79 28.22
N TYR A 584 13.39 21.71 27.91
CA TYR A 584 14.41 21.54 28.94
C TYR A 584 14.36 22.64 30.01
N GLY A 585 14.70 22.35 31.27
CA GLY A 585 14.80 23.36 32.32
C GLY A 585 13.46 23.98 32.76
N ASN A 586 12.31 23.36 32.46
CA ASN A 586 11.00 23.76 32.95
C ASN A 586 10.55 22.89 34.14
N ALA A 587 9.90 23.46 35.15
CA ALA A 587 9.41 22.72 36.32
C ALA A 587 8.05 22.03 36.05
N LEU A 588 8.03 21.04 35.16
CA LEU A 588 6.81 20.39 34.70
C LEU A 588 6.14 19.53 35.79
N ASN A 589 4.84 19.70 35.96
CA ASN A 589 4.00 18.89 36.84
C ASN A 589 3.14 17.89 36.06
N THR A 590 2.76 18.21 34.82
CA THR A 590 1.91 17.39 33.95
C THR A 590 2.51 17.24 32.55
N PHE A 591 2.38 16.04 31.99
CA PHE A 591 2.90 15.67 30.67
C PHE A 591 1.76 15.24 29.71
N ASP A 592 0.50 15.44 30.11
CA ASP A 592 -0.68 15.03 29.37
C ASP A 592 -0.80 15.67 27.99
N GLY A 593 -0.21 16.86 27.80
CA GLY A 593 -0.18 17.51 26.49
C GLY A 593 0.67 16.76 25.46
N ILE A 594 1.69 16.02 25.92
CA ILE A 594 2.67 15.35 25.06
C ILE A 594 2.13 14.04 24.50
N LYS A 595 1.25 13.34 25.23
CA LYS A 595 0.75 12.00 24.85
C LYS A 595 0.05 11.95 23.48
N ASN A 596 -0.50 13.09 23.03
CA ASN A 596 -1.21 13.18 21.75
C ASN A 596 -0.29 13.60 20.58
N LEU A 597 0.97 13.89 20.85
CA LEU A 597 1.94 14.37 19.86
C LEU A 597 2.61 13.20 19.13
N SER A 598 1.80 12.37 18.47
CA SER A 598 2.23 11.11 17.85
C SER A 598 3.23 11.24 16.68
N ASN A 599 3.48 12.46 16.20
CA ASN A 599 4.46 12.75 15.14
C ASN A 599 5.84 13.19 15.66
N LEU A 600 6.03 13.28 16.98
CA LEU A 600 7.33 13.65 17.56
C LEU A 600 8.42 12.65 17.18
N THR A 601 9.50 13.18 16.62
CA THR A 601 10.76 12.49 16.37
C THR A 601 11.85 12.95 17.33
N GLU A 602 11.74 14.16 17.88
CA GLU A 602 12.70 14.73 18.81
C GLU A 602 12.02 15.35 20.04
N LEU A 603 12.46 14.95 21.22
CA LEU A 603 11.92 15.42 22.49
C LEU A 603 13.03 15.68 23.51
N ASP A 604 13.11 16.91 24.01
CA ASP A 604 13.96 17.27 25.14
C ASP A 604 13.13 17.63 26.37
N LEU A 605 13.24 16.80 27.41
CA LEU A 605 12.66 16.99 28.74
C LEU A 605 13.74 16.97 29.81
N SER A 606 14.98 17.34 29.46
CA SER A 606 16.06 17.38 30.44
C SER A 606 15.83 18.46 31.50
N ASN A 607 16.23 18.17 32.74
CA ASN A 607 16.04 19.09 33.87
C ASN A 607 14.57 19.56 34.03
N THR A 608 13.62 18.62 33.98
CA THR A 608 12.18 18.93 34.12
C THR A 608 11.52 18.37 35.39
N ASN A 609 12.33 17.88 36.33
CA ASN A 609 11.87 17.24 37.58
C ASN A 609 11.04 15.95 37.33
N LEU A 610 11.21 15.31 36.17
CA LEU A 610 10.47 14.13 35.74
C LEU A 610 10.83 12.89 36.58
N SER A 611 9.83 12.08 36.93
CA SER A 611 10.04 10.81 37.64
C SER A 611 9.34 9.60 37.02
N SER A 612 8.29 9.81 36.22
CA SER A 612 7.51 8.76 35.56
C SER A 612 7.46 8.96 34.05
N LEU A 613 7.67 7.89 33.29
CA LEU A 613 7.74 7.92 31.83
C LEU A 613 6.50 7.37 31.12
N ALA A 614 5.40 7.11 31.85
CA ALA A 614 4.24 6.39 31.31
C ALA A 614 3.66 7.01 30.02
N PHE A 615 3.70 8.34 29.90
CA PHE A 615 3.20 9.07 28.72
C PHE A 615 4.00 8.82 27.44
N LEU A 616 5.25 8.33 27.53
CA LEU A 616 6.09 8.04 26.36
C LEU A 616 5.66 6.77 25.62
N SER A 617 4.87 5.89 26.25
CA SER A 617 4.44 4.60 25.67
C SER A 617 3.67 4.74 24.34
N VAL A 618 3.11 5.92 24.06
CA VAL A 618 2.32 6.21 22.85
C VAL A 618 3.08 7.06 21.82
N VAL A 619 4.26 7.61 22.17
CA VAL A 619 5.04 8.51 21.30
C VAL A 619 6.16 7.73 20.60
N THR A 620 5.78 6.70 19.85
CA THR A 620 6.70 5.65 19.38
C THR A 620 7.58 6.01 18.18
N LYS A 621 7.37 7.18 17.58
CA LYS A 621 8.18 7.69 16.44
C LYS A 621 9.48 8.40 16.88
N LEU A 622 9.72 8.54 18.18
CA LEU A 622 10.91 9.21 18.70
C LEU A 622 12.20 8.55 18.20
N GLN A 623 13.11 9.41 17.74
CA GLN A 623 14.46 9.08 17.30
C GLN A 623 15.51 9.67 18.25
N ASN A 624 15.28 10.91 18.72
CA ASN A 624 16.17 11.61 19.64
C ASN A 624 15.41 11.96 20.91
N LEU A 625 15.86 11.43 22.05
CA LEU A 625 15.20 11.63 23.33
C LEU A 625 16.22 12.02 24.41
N ASN A 626 16.04 13.21 24.99
CA ASN A 626 16.83 13.69 26.12
C ASN A 626 15.97 13.76 27.38
N LEU A 627 16.30 12.93 28.35
CA LEU A 627 15.66 12.81 29.66
C LEU A 627 16.65 13.06 30.80
N SER A 628 17.80 13.67 30.51
CA SER A 628 18.86 13.87 31.48
C SER A 628 18.47 14.81 32.63
N SER A 629 19.19 14.73 33.76
CA SER A 629 19.01 15.62 34.91
C SER A 629 17.60 15.60 35.50
N ASN A 630 17.03 14.40 35.64
CA ASN A 630 15.69 14.20 36.18
C ASN A 630 15.74 13.30 37.44
N LYS A 631 14.59 12.81 37.88
CA LYS A 631 14.43 11.90 39.03
C LYS A 631 13.92 10.52 38.59
N ILE A 632 14.28 10.10 37.38
CA ILE A 632 13.81 8.85 36.78
C ILE A 632 14.55 7.68 37.43
N ALA A 633 13.79 6.66 37.84
CA ALA A 633 14.34 5.39 38.30
C ALA A 633 13.83 4.21 37.44
N ASP A 634 12.55 4.26 37.05
CA ASP A 634 11.91 3.27 36.18
C ASP A 634 11.88 3.77 34.73
N ILE A 635 12.47 2.97 33.83
CA ILE A 635 12.53 3.21 32.38
C ILE A 635 11.77 2.16 31.56
N SER A 636 10.89 1.38 32.19
CA SER A 636 10.09 0.34 31.54
C SER A 636 9.29 0.83 30.33
N ALA A 637 8.79 2.07 30.38
CA ALA A 637 8.05 2.71 29.30
C ALA A 637 8.87 2.92 28.02
N LEU A 638 10.20 2.86 28.08
CA LEU A 638 11.07 3.05 26.91
C LEU A 638 11.17 1.80 26.03
N SER A 639 10.77 0.62 26.52
CA SER A 639 11.00 -0.68 25.87
C SER A 639 10.47 -0.80 24.44
N ASN A 640 9.45 -0.02 24.08
CA ASN A 640 8.81 -0.03 22.76
C ASN A 640 9.25 1.13 21.85
N LEU A 641 10.18 2.00 22.28
CA LEU A 641 10.67 3.12 21.48
C LEU A 641 11.80 2.68 20.54
N THR A 642 11.55 1.63 19.75
CA THR A 642 12.56 0.95 18.93
C THR A 642 13.14 1.78 17.79
N ASN A 643 12.56 2.96 17.51
CA ASN A 643 13.05 3.92 16.53
C ASN A 643 14.15 4.85 17.09
N LEU A 644 14.47 4.76 18.38
CA LEU A 644 15.49 5.61 19.01
C LEU A 644 16.87 5.38 18.39
N ASN A 645 17.49 6.48 17.97
CA ASN A 645 18.88 6.57 17.53
C ASN A 645 19.77 7.17 18.62
N GLN A 646 19.28 8.18 19.33
CA GLN A 646 19.98 8.84 20.43
C GLN A 646 19.11 8.90 21.68
N LEU A 647 19.70 8.46 22.80
CA LEU A 647 19.06 8.49 24.11
C LEU A 647 20.02 9.03 25.17
N ASP A 648 19.62 10.11 25.84
CA ASP A 648 20.31 10.64 27.02
C ASP A 648 19.44 10.46 28.27
N LEU A 649 19.94 9.66 29.20
CA LEU A 649 19.36 9.34 30.51
C LEU A 649 20.31 9.74 31.65
N SER A 650 21.31 10.57 31.38
CA SER A 650 22.32 10.93 32.36
C SER A 650 21.76 11.71 33.55
N THR A 651 22.42 11.64 34.71
CA THR A 651 22.01 12.35 35.93
C THR A 651 20.57 12.01 36.33
N ASN A 652 20.32 10.73 36.59
CA ASN A 652 19.04 10.20 37.04
C ASN A 652 19.27 9.23 38.22
N GLN A 653 18.29 8.41 38.57
CA GLN A 653 18.33 7.44 39.67
C GLN A 653 18.20 6.00 39.18
N ILE A 654 18.59 5.73 37.93
CA ILE A 654 18.38 4.44 37.26
C ILE A 654 19.39 3.42 37.77
N SER A 655 18.91 2.23 38.12
CA SER A 655 19.76 1.07 38.46
C SER A 655 19.51 -0.13 37.55
N ASN A 656 18.26 -0.30 37.08
CA ASN A 656 17.86 -1.38 36.17
C ASN A 656 17.68 -0.83 34.75
N ILE A 657 18.46 -1.38 33.81
CA ILE A 657 18.45 -1.00 32.39
C ILE A 657 17.99 -2.13 31.45
N SER A 658 17.28 -3.14 31.99
CA SER A 658 16.74 -4.27 31.20
C SER A 658 15.85 -3.81 30.04
N SER A 659 15.09 -2.72 30.22
CA SER A 659 14.18 -2.17 29.22
C SER A 659 14.85 -1.61 27.96
N LEU A 660 16.18 -1.44 27.96
CA LEU A 660 16.92 -0.96 26.80
C LEU A 660 17.28 -2.08 25.80
N ASN A 661 17.09 -3.36 26.16
CA ASN A 661 17.57 -4.51 25.39
C ASN A 661 17.06 -4.59 23.93
N ASN A 662 15.89 -4.01 23.65
CA ASN A 662 15.23 -4.03 22.35
C ASN A 662 15.50 -2.78 21.49
N LEU A 663 16.23 -1.79 22.02
CA LEU A 663 16.49 -0.52 21.32
C LEU A 663 17.68 -0.64 20.35
N ILE A 664 17.66 -1.69 19.53
CA ILE A 664 18.79 -2.16 18.71
C ILE A 664 19.30 -1.13 17.67
N GLY A 665 18.52 -0.09 17.37
CA GLY A 665 18.88 1.03 16.50
C GLY A 665 19.68 2.15 17.17
N LEU A 666 19.92 2.07 18.49
CA LEU A 666 20.68 3.09 19.22
C LEU A 666 22.12 3.20 18.73
N ASN A 667 22.51 4.43 18.39
CA ASN A 667 23.86 4.82 18.01
C ASN A 667 24.57 5.54 19.16
N ILE A 668 23.83 6.36 19.91
CA ILE A 668 24.34 7.17 21.02
C ILE A 668 23.51 6.89 22.26
N LEU A 669 24.18 6.41 23.31
CA LEU A 669 23.57 6.16 24.62
C LEU A 669 24.39 6.81 25.73
N ASN A 670 23.76 7.73 26.46
CA ASN A 670 24.33 8.38 27.63
C ASN A 670 23.57 7.98 28.90
N LEU A 671 24.27 7.32 29.81
CA LEU A 671 23.79 6.81 31.10
C LEU A 671 24.68 7.29 32.26
N ASN A 672 25.44 8.38 32.06
CA ASN A 672 26.32 8.93 33.08
C ASN A 672 25.55 9.28 34.37
N SER A 673 26.22 9.24 35.52
CA SER A 673 25.68 9.71 36.80
C SER A 673 24.34 9.05 37.17
N ASN A 674 24.35 7.72 37.25
CA ASN A 674 23.21 6.89 37.65
C ASN A 674 23.65 5.91 38.76
N LYS A 675 22.84 4.88 39.04
CA LYS A 675 23.10 3.84 40.05
C LYS A 675 23.26 2.47 39.41
N ILE A 676 23.77 2.42 38.18
CA ILE A 676 23.89 1.18 37.39
C ILE A 676 25.09 0.37 37.90
N ASN A 677 24.94 -0.94 37.98
CA ASN A 677 26.02 -1.88 38.29
C ASN A 677 26.09 -3.03 37.27
N ASP A 678 24.93 -3.47 36.77
CA ASP A 678 24.81 -4.50 35.74
C ASP A 678 24.46 -3.86 34.39
N ILE A 679 25.28 -4.17 33.38
CA ILE A 679 25.11 -3.71 32.00
C ILE A 679 24.86 -4.84 31.00
N SER A 680 24.61 -6.06 31.47
CA SER A 680 24.38 -7.25 30.64
C SER A 680 23.20 -7.09 29.65
N SER A 681 22.19 -6.29 30.01
CA SER A 681 21.03 -6.03 29.14
C SER A 681 21.37 -5.28 27.84
N LEU A 682 22.53 -4.64 27.76
CA LEU A 682 22.96 -3.91 26.56
C LEU A 682 23.46 -4.84 25.43
N THR A 683 23.54 -6.16 25.65
CA THR A 683 24.13 -7.16 24.74
C THR A 683 23.72 -7.02 23.26
N ASN A 684 22.48 -6.60 22.99
CA ASN A 684 21.93 -6.51 21.63
C ASN A 684 22.20 -5.16 20.94
N LEU A 685 22.71 -4.14 21.63
CA LEU A 685 22.90 -2.79 21.10
C LEU A 685 24.19 -2.65 20.26
N LYS A 686 24.37 -3.56 19.30
CA LYS A 686 25.61 -3.73 18.54
C LYS A 686 25.96 -2.56 17.63
N GLN A 687 25.02 -1.64 17.40
CA GLN A 687 25.21 -0.44 16.56
C GLN A 687 25.74 0.77 17.33
N LEU A 688 25.92 0.67 18.65
CA LEU A 688 26.42 1.77 19.46
C LEU A 688 27.80 2.24 18.99
N GLN A 689 27.88 3.53 18.68
CA GLN A 689 29.13 4.24 18.38
C GLN A 689 29.61 5.07 19.56
N THR A 690 28.67 5.55 20.39
CA THR A 690 28.97 6.30 21.61
C THR A 690 28.22 5.70 22.80
N LEU A 691 28.96 5.28 23.81
CA LEU A 691 28.43 4.77 25.07
C LEU A 691 29.09 5.49 26.25
N SER A 692 28.28 6.20 27.04
CA SER A 692 28.75 6.92 28.22
C SER A 692 28.09 6.35 29.48
N LEU A 693 28.89 5.82 30.39
CA LEU A 693 28.51 5.13 31.64
C LEU A 693 29.32 5.65 32.84
N ASN A 694 29.87 6.87 32.73
CA ASN A 694 30.66 7.49 33.79
C ASN A 694 29.83 7.66 35.08
N SER A 695 30.47 7.66 36.24
CA SER A 695 29.82 7.93 37.53
C SER A 695 28.66 6.97 37.81
N ASN A 696 28.96 5.68 37.78
CA ASN A 696 28.06 4.59 38.14
C ASN A 696 28.77 3.68 39.17
N THR A 697 28.30 2.45 39.32
CA THR A 697 28.87 1.45 40.24
C THR A 697 29.24 0.16 39.53
N ILE A 698 29.58 0.26 38.25
CA ILE A 698 29.88 -0.88 37.36
C ILE A 698 31.22 -1.50 37.73
N GLN A 699 31.28 -2.82 37.70
CA GLN A 699 32.50 -3.60 37.90
C GLN A 699 32.77 -4.54 36.72
N ASP A 700 31.75 -5.28 36.29
CA ASP A 700 31.82 -6.18 35.13
C ASP A 700 31.49 -5.43 33.84
N ILE A 701 32.37 -5.55 32.86
CA ILE A 701 32.23 -4.95 31.54
C ILE A 701 32.34 -5.96 30.40
N ASP A 702 32.21 -7.27 30.65
CA ASP A 702 32.31 -8.33 29.62
C ASP A 702 31.34 -8.13 28.45
N VAL A 703 30.16 -7.54 28.70
CA VAL A 703 29.17 -7.22 27.65
C VAL A 703 29.76 -6.34 26.54
N LEU A 704 30.77 -5.52 26.83
CA LEU A 704 31.33 -4.56 25.88
C LEU A 704 31.99 -5.23 24.66
N LYS A 705 32.38 -6.50 24.75
CA LYS A 705 32.95 -7.25 23.60
C LYS A 705 32.03 -7.30 22.38
N ASN A 706 30.72 -7.06 22.59
CA ASN A 706 29.73 -7.05 21.52
C ASN A 706 29.71 -5.74 20.72
N PHE A 707 30.35 -4.66 21.18
CA PHE A 707 30.27 -3.32 20.57
C PHE A 707 31.50 -3.00 19.70
N THR A 708 31.77 -3.82 18.69
CA THR A 708 33.00 -3.73 17.87
C THR A 708 33.12 -2.45 17.03
N VAL A 709 32.02 -1.71 16.84
CA VAL A 709 31.97 -0.42 16.12
C VAL A 709 32.03 0.81 17.03
N LEU A 710 32.24 0.61 18.34
CA LEU A 710 32.26 1.67 19.33
C LEU A 710 33.47 2.60 19.12
N ASN A 711 33.21 3.91 19.03
CA ASN A 711 34.22 4.95 18.83
C ASN A 711 34.52 5.71 20.13
N VAL A 712 33.49 5.92 20.96
CA VAL A 712 33.57 6.70 22.20
C VAL A 712 33.03 5.87 23.36
N LEU A 713 33.86 5.68 24.39
CA LEU A 713 33.52 4.92 25.58
C LEU A 713 33.87 5.72 26.85
N GLY A 714 32.85 6.00 27.67
CA GLY A 714 33.01 6.60 28.99
C GLY A 714 32.68 5.60 30.10
N LEU A 715 33.64 5.31 30.97
CA LEU A 715 33.54 4.40 32.12
C LEU A 715 34.21 4.97 33.39
N SER A 716 34.53 6.26 33.40
CA SER A 716 35.19 6.91 34.53
C SER A 716 34.31 6.93 35.78
N ASN A 717 34.91 6.95 36.97
CA ASN A 717 34.20 6.93 38.25
C ASN A 717 33.29 5.69 38.39
N ASN A 718 33.89 4.50 38.32
CA ASN A 718 33.22 3.21 38.53
C ASN A 718 34.06 2.33 39.48
N LYS A 719 33.83 1.01 39.51
CA LYS A 719 34.56 0.04 40.33
C LYS A 719 35.30 -0.99 39.47
N ILE A 720 35.74 -0.59 38.28
CA ILE A 720 36.34 -1.49 37.29
C ILE A 720 37.78 -1.83 37.70
N THR A 721 38.13 -3.10 37.58
CA THR A 721 39.48 -3.63 37.87
C THR A 721 40.04 -4.35 36.64
N ASP A 722 39.23 -5.20 36.00
CA ASP A 722 39.56 -5.89 34.76
C ASP A 722 39.01 -5.15 33.54
N ILE A 723 39.90 -4.86 32.59
CA ILE A 723 39.57 -4.23 31.31
C ILE A 723 39.95 -5.11 30.11
N SER A 724 40.22 -6.40 30.33
CA SER A 724 40.61 -7.37 29.30
C SER A 724 39.63 -7.42 28.12
N THR A 725 38.35 -7.22 28.37
CA THR A 725 37.28 -7.15 27.36
C THR A 725 37.54 -6.12 26.26
N LEU A 726 38.29 -5.05 26.56
CA LEU A 726 38.57 -3.99 25.60
C LEU A 726 39.54 -4.42 24.49
N ALA A 727 40.24 -5.55 24.61
CA ALA A 727 41.36 -5.95 23.74
C ALA A 727 41.04 -5.98 22.23
N ASN A 728 39.78 -6.14 21.86
CA ASN A 728 39.33 -6.27 20.46
C ASN A 728 38.46 -5.10 19.98
N LEU A 729 38.27 -4.06 20.79
CA LEU A 729 37.46 -2.89 20.43
C LEU A 729 38.28 -1.86 19.64
N ASN A 730 38.88 -2.31 18.53
CA ASN A 730 39.88 -1.57 17.76
C ASN A 730 39.36 -0.27 17.14
N SER A 731 38.04 -0.07 17.08
CA SER A 731 37.40 1.16 16.60
C SER A 731 37.49 2.33 17.59
N LEU A 732 37.81 2.06 18.86
CA LEU A 732 37.83 3.07 19.92
C LEU A 732 38.84 4.19 19.63
N LYS A 733 38.37 5.42 19.76
CA LYS A 733 39.15 6.66 19.62
C LYS A 733 39.23 7.42 20.94
N ASN A 734 38.11 7.50 21.66
CA ASN A 734 38.00 8.26 22.91
C ASN A 734 37.61 7.31 24.03
N ILE A 735 38.52 7.15 25.00
CA ILE A 735 38.37 6.17 26.09
C ILE A 735 38.57 6.91 27.41
N SER A 736 37.56 6.85 28.27
CA SER A 736 37.61 7.43 29.61
C SER A 736 37.44 6.35 30.67
N LEU A 737 38.49 6.09 31.45
CA LEU A 737 38.59 5.03 32.47
C LEU A 737 39.10 5.58 33.81
N SER A 738 39.09 6.89 33.99
CA SER A 738 39.60 7.59 35.17
C SER A 738 38.85 7.20 36.43
N ASN A 739 39.47 7.31 37.60
CA ASN A 739 38.82 7.05 38.89
C ASN A 739 38.18 5.64 38.95
N ASN A 740 39.00 4.63 38.66
CA ASN A 740 38.66 3.21 38.79
C ASN A 740 39.71 2.51 39.68
N GLN A 741 39.77 1.18 39.65
CA GLN A 741 40.71 0.37 40.41
C GLN A 741 41.60 -0.46 39.47
N ILE A 742 41.93 0.09 38.30
CA ILE A 742 42.67 -0.60 37.25
C ILE A 742 44.15 -0.66 37.61
N THR A 743 44.74 -1.85 37.48
CA THR A 743 46.18 -2.09 37.66
C THR A 743 46.86 -2.54 36.37
N ASN A 744 46.20 -3.42 35.61
CA ASN A 744 46.72 -4.03 34.39
C ASN A 744 46.05 -3.44 33.15
N ILE A 745 46.86 -2.85 32.26
CA ILE A 745 46.40 -2.26 30.99
C ILE A 745 46.95 -2.95 29.74
N SER A 746 47.51 -4.17 29.89
CA SER A 746 48.12 -4.93 28.78
C SER A 746 47.19 -5.14 27.58
N CYS A 747 45.89 -5.28 27.81
CA CYS A 747 44.87 -5.45 26.76
C CYS A 747 44.78 -4.25 25.80
N LEU A 748 45.19 -3.05 26.21
CA LEU A 748 45.06 -1.84 25.40
C LEU A 748 46.01 -1.82 24.19
N CYS A 749 47.00 -2.71 24.13
CA CYS A 749 48.06 -2.70 23.12
C CYS A 749 47.58 -2.82 21.66
N ASN A 750 46.33 -3.26 21.44
CA ASN A 750 45.71 -3.37 20.12
C ASN A 750 44.81 -2.18 19.75
N LEU A 751 44.55 -1.24 20.66
CA LEU A 751 43.69 -0.07 20.43
C LEU A 751 44.43 1.04 19.68
N THR A 752 45.01 0.71 18.53
CA THR A 752 45.89 1.61 17.77
C THR A 752 45.18 2.83 17.18
N ASN A 753 43.84 2.86 17.17
CA ASN A 753 43.05 4.02 16.77
C ASN A 753 42.77 5.01 17.91
N ALA A 754 43.15 4.69 19.15
CA ALA A 754 42.97 5.57 20.30
C ALA A 754 43.67 6.91 20.09
N GLN A 755 42.96 8.00 20.37
CA GLN A 755 43.42 9.38 20.26
C GLN A 755 43.37 10.10 21.61
N TYR A 756 42.35 9.79 22.42
CA TYR A 756 42.14 10.34 23.75
C TYR A 756 42.02 9.19 24.75
N LEU A 757 42.91 9.16 25.74
CA LEU A 757 42.93 8.13 26.77
C LEU A 757 43.06 8.76 28.15
N HIS A 758 42.02 8.59 28.96
CA HIS A 758 41.99 9.02 30.35
C HIS A 758 42.08 7.81 31.28
N LEU A 759 43.14 7.76 32.09
CA LEU A 759 43.47 6.69 33.02
C LEU A 759 43.89 7.24 34.39
N GLU A 760 43.68 8.54 34.64
CA GLU A 760 44.04 9.18 35.90
C GLU A 760 43.26 8.63 37.09
N ASN A 761 43.85 8.66 38.29
CA ASN A 761 43.28 8.13 39.52
C ASN A 761 42.97 6.62 39.41
N ASN A 762 43.99 5.83 39.10
CA ASN A 762 43.96 4.37 39.09
C ASN A 762 45.16 3.82 39.90
N GLN A 763 45.49 2.54 39.73
CA GLN A 763 46.58 1.86 40.43
C GLN A 763 47.61 1.29 39.44
N ILE A 764 47.79 1.96 38.30
CA ILE A 764 48.62 1.48 37.18
C ILE A 764 50.09 1.72 37.50
N ASN A 765 50.94 0.71 37.28
CA ASN A 765 52.40 0.82 37.40
C ASN A 765 53.14 0.54 36.08
N ASP A 766 52.64 -0.40 35.28
CA ASP A 766 53.20 -0.81 34.00
C ASP A 766 52.37 -0.22 32.85
N ILE A 767 53.02 0.63 32.05
CA ILE A 767 52.42 1.27 30.88
C ILE A 767 53.04 0.80 29.56
N SER A 768 53.77 -0.33 29.56
CA SER A 768 54.43 -0.91 28.39
C SER A 768 53.47 -1.14 27.22
N ALA A 769 52.22 -1.48 27.52
CA ALA A 769 51.12 -1.68 26.57
C ALA A 769 50.84 -0.45 25.68
N LEU A 770 51.19 0.76 26.13
CA LEU A 770 50.89 2.00 25.42
C LEU A 770 51.80 2.22 24.21
N ASN A 771 52.95 1.57 24.11
CA ASN A 771 53.97 1.84 23.07
C ASN A 771 53.48 1.66 21.61
N LYS A 772 52.38 0.92 21.39
CA LYS A 772 51.76 0.69 20.08
C LYS A 772 50.70 1.71 19.70
N LEU A 773 50.24 2.55 20.63
CA LEU A 773 49.08 3.42 20.45
C LEU A 773 49.50 4.76 19.80
N LYS A 774 50.17 4.67 18.65
CA LYS A 774 50.84 5.80 17.96
C LYS A 774 49.91 6.94 17.53
N ASN A 775 48.60 6.74 17.58
CA ASN A 775 47.61 7.78 17.28
C ASN A 775 47.19 8.62 18.50
N LEU A 776 47.69 8.31 19.70
CA LEU A 776 47.39 9.08 20.90
C LEU A 776 47.88 10.52 20.76
N ALA A 777 46.95 11.45 20.95
CA ALA A 777 47.20 12.89 21.01
C ALA A 777 47.04 13.42 22.44
N TYR A 778 46.16 12.81 23.24
CA TYR A 778 45.85 13.23 24.60
C TYR A 778 45.91 12.03 25.54
N LEU A 779 46.78 12.12 26.55
CA LEU A 779 47.01 11.04 27.51
C LEU A 779 47.05 11.59 28.94
N TYR A 780 46.15 11.07 29.77
CA TYR A 780 46.03 11.45 31.18
C TYR A 780 46.30 10.22 32.06
N LEU A 781 47.36 10.30 32.87
CA LEU A 781 47.88 9.24 33.72
C LEU A 781 48.18 9.72 35.14
N ASN A 782 47.69 10.91 35.53
CA ASN A 782 47.96 11.44 36.87
C ASN A 782 47.43 10.51 37.97
N ASN A 783 47.99 10.59 39.18
CA ASN A 783 47.53 9.83 40.34
C ASN A 783 47.51 8.33 40.05
N ASN A 784 48.68 7.78 39.72
CA ASN A 784 48.92 6.36 39.50
C ASN A 784 50.20 5.95 40.26
N GLN A 785 50.77 4.78 39.94
CA GLN A 785 51.98 4.25 40.56
C GLN A 785 53.11 4.05 39.55
N ILE A 786 53.14 4.86 38.48
CA ILE A 786 54.04 4.71 37.34
C ILE A 786 55.45 5.12 37.73
N THR A 787 56.44 4.31 37.31
CA THR A 787 57.87 4.57 37.53
C THR A 787 58.63 4.62 36.21
N ASP A 788 58.36 3.67 35.32
CA ASP A 788 58.95 3.58 33.98
C ASP A 788 58.02 4.18 32.93
N ILE A 789 58.52 5.18 32.21
CA ILE A 789 57.81 5.88 31.13
C ILE A 789 58.49 5.71 29.76
N THR A 790 59.37 4.72 29.61
CA THR A 790 60.05 4.43 28.34
C THR A 790 59.08 4.16 27.19
N ALA A 791 57.96 3.49 27.48
CA ALA A 791 56.90 3.19 26.53
C ALA A 791 56.29 4.43 25.85
N LEU A 792 56.32 5.60 26.52
CA LEU A 792 55.77 6.84 25.98
C LEU A 792 56.64 7.44 24.88
N GLY A 793 57.94 7.11 24.83
CA GLY A 793 58.86 7.63 23.82
C GLY A 793 58.55 7.20 22.38
N PHE A 794 57.64 6.24 22.20
CA PHE A 794 57.18 5.77 20.89
C PHE A 794 55.95 6.52 20.36
N LEU A 795 55.39 7.47 21.14
CA LEU A 795 54.12 8.14 20.87
C LEU A 795 54.32 9.55 20.30
N ASP A 796 54.90 9.61 19.11
CA ASP A 796 55.31 10.84 18.42
C ASP A 796 54.17 11.85 18.15
N LYS A 797 52.90 11.42 18.12
CA LYS A 797 51.73 12.30 17.95
C LYS A 797 51.20 12.92 19.25
N LEU A 798 51.76 12.59 20.41
CA LEU A 798 51.30 13.14 21.69
C LEU A 798 51.40 14.66 21.68
N ASN A 799 50.27 15.30 21.99
CA ASN A 799 50.15 16.73 22.10
C ASN A 799 50.02 17.19 23.56
N THR A 800 49.28 16.42 24.36
CA THR A 800 48.99 16.73 25.76
C THR A 800 49.23 15.49 26.62
N LEU A 801 50.09 15.63 27.64
CA LEU A 801 50.47 14.54 28.53
C LEU A 801 50.43 15.00 29.99
N TYR A 802 49.71 14.24 30.80
CA TYR A 802 49.50 14.50 32.22
C TYR A 802 49.97 13.29 33.04
N LEU A 803 51.01 13.47 33.85
CA LEU A 803 51.73 12.43 34.60
C LEU A 803 51.93 12.79 36.08
N SER A 804 51.23 13.81 36.59
CA SER A 804 51.37 14.26 37.97
C SER A 804 51.04 13.19 39.00
N TYR A 805 51.59 13.29 40.21
CA TYR A 805 51.32 12.35 41.31
C TYR A 805 51.60 10.90 40.89
N ASN A 806 52.83 10.65 40.43
CA ASN A 806 53.37 9.33 40.12
C ASN A 806 54.71 9.13 40.85
N LYS A 807 55.47 8.10 40.47
CA LYS A 807 56.78 7.77 41.07
C LYS A 807 57.90 7.85 40.03
N ILE A 808 57.77 8.76 39.05
CA ILE A 808 58.70 8.90 37.93
C ILE A 808 59.99 9.55 38.40
N THR A 809 61.14 8.98 38.02
CA THR A 809 62.46 9.54 38.32
C THR A 809 63.25 9.92 37.08
N LYS A 810 62.96 9.31 35.92
CA LYS A 810 63.69 9.52 34.66
C LYS A 810 62.73 9.93 33.55
N VAL A 811 63.14 10.88 32.73
CA VAL A 811 62.29 11.49 31.66
C VAL A 811 62.94 11.50 30.28
N ASP A 812 64.07 10.81 30.10
CA ASP A 812 64.81 10.79 28.83
C ASP A 812 63.96 10.35 27.63
N SER A 813 63.03 9.41 27.84
CA SER A 813 62.13 8.93 26.80
C SER A 813 61.20 10.00 26.22
N LEU A 814 60.96 11.09 26.97
CA LEU A 814 60.07 12.17 26.53
C LEU A 814 60.77 13.20 25.62
N LYS A 815 62.11 13.24 25.61
CA LYS A 815 62.90 14.29 24.90
C LYS A 815 62.63 14.35 23.40
N ASN A 816 62.21 13.24 22.79
CA ASN A 816 61.95 13.15 21.36
C ASN A 816 60.49 13.43 20.97
N LEU A 817 59.60 13.72 21.93
CA LEU A 817 58.19 14.01 21.68
C LEU A 817 57.98 15.47 21.27
N THR A 818 58.53 15.86 20.12
CA THR A 818 58.59 17.27 19.68
C THR A 818 57.22 17.90 19.37
N ASN A 819 56.16 17.09 19.22
CA ASN A 819 54.78 17.56 19.03
C ASN A 819 54.06 17.92 20.34
N LEU A 820 54.69 17.65 21.49
CA LEU A 820 54.11 17.90 22.80
C LEU A 820 54.00 19.41 23.07
N LYS A 821 52.80 19.85 23.43
CA LYS A 821 52.49 21.25 23.77
C LYS A 821 52.27 21.45 25.26
N ILE A 822 51.71 20.44 25.93
CA ILE A 822 51.40 20.49 27.36
C ILE A 822 51.94 19.22 28.01
N LEU A 823 52.78 19.40 29.03
CA LEU A 823 53.34 18.33 29.86
C LEU A 823 53.23 18.70 31.33
N ILE A 824 52.45 17.94 32.09
CA ILE A 824 52.30 18.15 33.53
C ILE A 824 52.96 16.97 34.27
N LEU A 825 54.01 17.26 35.03
CA LEU A 825 54.85 16.31 35.78
C LEU A 825 54.83 16.56 37.29
N ALA A 826 54.02 17.51 37.77
CA ALA A 826 53.92 17.89 39.18
C ALA A 826 53.88 16.68 40.13
N GLU A 827 54.55 16.76 41.28
CA GLU A 827 54.51 15.72 42.31
C GLU A 827 55.05 14.37 41.82
N ASN A 828 56.26 14.40 41.25
CA ASN A 828 57.11 13.25 40.91
C ASN A 828 58.52 13.43 41.52
N ASN A 829 59.38 12.40 41.37
CA ASN A 829 60.74 12.38 41.93
C ASN A 829 61.82 12.68 40.86
N ILE A 830 61.60 13.70 40.03
CA ILE A 830 62.47 14.05 38.90
C ILE A 830 63.58 15.00 39.37
N THR A 831 64.84 14.70 39.03
CA THR A 831 65.98 15.53 39.43
C THR A 831 66.00 16.88 38.70
N SER A 832 66.55 17.93 39.31
CA SER A 832 66.67 19.25 38.68
C SER A 832 67.46 19.21 37.36
N THR A 833 68.48 18.36 37.26
CA THR A 833 69.25 18.15 36.03
C THR A 833 68.36 17.60 34.90
N ASP A 834 67.53 16.61 35.20
CA ASP A 834 66.61 16.03 34.22
C ASP A 834 65.51 17.04 33.81
N GLN A 835 65.03 17.84 34.75
CA GLN A 835 64.07 18.92 34.46
C GLN A 835 64.64 19.96 33.49
N THR A 836 65.89 20.40 33.70
CA THR A 836 66.57 21.34 32.79
C THR A 836 66.77 20.71 31.41
N SER A 837 67.30 19.48 31.35
CA SER A 837 67.57 18.79 30.10
C SER A 837 66.31 18.51 29.27
N LEU A 838 65.19 18.18 29.92
CA LEU A 838 63.91 17.99 29.25
C LEU A 838 63.36 19.30 28.68
N LYS A 839 63.47 20.41 29.43
CA LYS A 839 63.03 21.73 28.98
C LYS A 839 63.83 22.23 27.77
N GLU A 840 65.12 21.97 27.74
CA GLU A 840 65.97 22.26 26.57
C GLU A 840 65.59 21.43 25.35
N SER A 841 65.20 20.18 25.55
CA SER A 841 64.81 19.26 24.47
C SER A 841 63.42 19.58 23.89
N LEU A 842 62.52 20.18 24.68
CA LEU A 842 61.14 20.51 24.31
C LEU A 842 60.83 22.01 24.48
N PRO A 843 61.51 22.92 23.76
CA PRO A 843 61.42 24.36 24.00
C PRO A 843 60.03 24.97 23.71
N ASN A 844 59.20 24.29 22.92
CA ASN A 844 57.85 24.72 22.56
C ASN A 844 56.75 24.08 23.44
N CYS A 845 57.13 23.24 24.41
CA CYS A 845 56.19 22.60 25.32
C CYS A 845 56.06 23.41 26.61
N SER A 846 54.82 23.64 27.06
CA SER A 846 54.55 24.13 28.41
C SER A 846 54.73 22.97 29.39
N ILE A 847 55.79 23.02 30.20
CA ILE A 847 56.13 21.99 31.18
C ILE A 847 55.90 22.53 32.61
N VAL A 848 55.12 21.80 33.40
CA VAL A 848 54.87 22.08 34.83
C VAL A 848 55.46 20.93 35.65
N TYR A 849 56.36 21.25 36.59
CA TYR A 849 57.07 20.29 37.45
C TYR A 849 56.52 20.21 38.86
#